data_AF-A0A942VC54-F1
#
_entry.id   AF-A0A942VC54-F1
#
_cell.length_a   1.000
_cell.length_b   1.000
_cell.length_c   1.000
_cell.angle_alpha   90.00
_cell.angle_beta   90.00
_cell.angle_gamma   90.00
#
_symmetry.space_group_name_H-M   'P 1'
#
loop_
_entity.id
_entity.type
_entity.pdbx_description
1 polymer ?
#
loop_
_entity_poly.entity_id
_entity_poly.type
_entity_poly.pdbx_seq_one_letter_code
_entity_poly.pdbx_strand_id
1 'polypeptide(L)'
;MLSLRLYKILAALHLVSAKKLKKTEQKRNYGIIAASAYFDAGWYLAHNEDVRNAGVDPVWHYLEHGWKEDRDCTPQFDGNEYLRRHIDVYKAGINPLVHYELVGKYEKEKAAPDISCDNSAARYNDINALKALIDRHKVISFDIFDTLLLRPYVRPVDLFEHLGRLNKIENFKEIRIKAEKEARKVNSGREDITIDDIYLQLPPECSFLKEKEMALEAKVLQPNKEMLQVFRYALKQRKKVIIASDMYLPVEFLNRMLRKNGFTGFDKLYVSSDVGKGKGKSLFSHIIKDLDENPQDVLHIGDNLFCDYKKPVSLGMSAFYYRKVFDVFINRNIKAKSFWEKDKSFEASALLMSLAIFNHQNREITYWRRFGFEYGGPVCYWYLQWIERQIKGKKIDDIIFVARDGYTLEKIFRLFGHRSIKSHYIYASRQLFINCFLDDAIQDNRTLALISAYKDRAPEINRASYILRSEDGAREYVINNYQKFAALCRRSQREYKNYIAGQKINGKNIAIVDTITGAASALKLLEAALPQRRISSFFWICLESARQYAAKFDIRTFSAYCNHKHIATWDIIEYIMAAPEYPVLKIEKNQVVYKPDVSDEERERAERYNDISDASVAFAGYFHKYFAGVVEPRESFIVDWINLIFDSNSGYDRKYLGSIKVCADSAHNITRPIYKKWAPLPPAAKKSAPGTNELIRQQFDDLKIFMNRLIEKKLSTMVMHQNTFLPFKNIHRGQDIVILASGPTLKYFKPLKNCVYIGVNKSFAARKAPLDYLFIQDFSGATPGYINKVKSLDCVKFYGLTCEDTFPERTIPEDLRLDAGAYPYRADWENIPNFQTEFAYDLSTQSLGCGGTVVFPALQFALWTNPRRIYLVGADTSCAGYFDGRGKNFLVPNRLLPLYRKFKAFARQYYPCTEIISVNPVGLKGIFKDIYTDEYLQAVDKQE
;
A
#
# COMPACT_ATOMS: atom_id res chain seq x y z
N MET A 1 -11.40 -48.23 13.29
CA MET A 1 -10.03 -48.81 13.33
C MET A 1 -9.19 -48.56 12.07
N LEU A 2 -9.77 -48.35 10.87
CA LEU A 2 -9.02 -48.00 9.64
C LEU A 2 -8.46 -46.56 9.62
N SER A 3 -9.09 -45.60 10.31
CA SER A 3 -8.62 -44.21 10.39
C SER A 3 -7.30 -44.04 11.15
N LEU A 4 -7.06 -44.83 12.20
CA LEU A 4 -5.82 -44.78 12.99
C LEU A 4 -4.63 -45.41 12.24
N ARG A 5 -4.85 -46.43 11.40
CA ARG A 5 -3.80 -47.00 10.54
C ARG A 5 -3.43 -46.04 9.40
N LEU A 6 -4.42 -45.37 8.79
CA LEU A 6 -4.18 -44.39 7.73
C LEU A 6 -3.50 -43.12 8.26
N TYR A 7 -3.88 -42.64 9.45
CA TYR A 7 -3.24 -41.52 10.12
C TYR A 7 -1.77 -41.82 10.48
N LYS A 8 -1.47 -43.06 10.92
CA LYS A 8 -0.08 -43.50 11.16
C LYS A 8 0.74 -43.63 9.87
N ILE A 9 0.15 -44.07 8.76
CA ILE A 9 0.84 -44.18 7.46
C ILE A 9 1.08 -42.79 6.84
N LEU A 10 0.11 -41.87 6.92
CA LEU A 10 0.24 -40.50 6.43
C LEU A 10 1.18 -39.66 7.31
N ALA A 11 1.15 -39.83 8.63
CA ALA A 11 2.14 -39.25 9.53
C ALA A 11 3.54 -39.81 9.23
N ALA A 12 3.66 -41.12 8.96
CA ALA A 12 4.93 -41.74 8.56
C ALA A 12 5.45 -41.24 7.21
N LEU A 13 4.59 -41.02 6.20
CA LEU A 13 4.99 -40.49 4.88
C LEU A 13 5.36 -39.00 4.91
N HIS A 14 4.63 -38.18 5.66
CA HIS A 14 5.01 -36.78 5.93
C HIS A 14 6.31 -36.70 6.74
N LEU A 15 6.47 -37.57 7.75
CA LEU A 15 7.72 -37.73 8.48
C LEU A 15 8.84 -38.19 7.56
N VAL A 16 8.63 -39.09 6.60
CA VAL A 16 9.69 -39.58 5.68
C VAL A 16 10.12 -38.50 4.68
N SER A 17 9.19 -37.70 4.14
CA SER A 17 9.49 -36.57 3.23
C SER A 17 10.17 -35.40 3.95
N ALA A 18 9.62 -34.98 5.09
CA ALA A 18 10.23 -33.98 5.96
C ALA A 18 11.56 -34.47 6.53
N LYS A 19 11.70 -35.75 6.90
CA LYS A 19 12.99 -36.35 7.29
C LYS A 19 13.96 -36.45 6.13
N LYS A 20 13.53 -36.61 4.87
CA LYS A 20 14.43 -36.63 3.70
C LYS A 20 15.01 -35.24 3.43
N LEU A 21 14.16 -34.20 3.40
CA LEU A 21 14.58 -32.81 3.26
C LEU A 21 15.45 -32.36 4.44
N LYS A 22 15.02 -32.68 5.66
CA LYS A 22 15.77 -32.41 6.89
C LYS A 22 17.09 -33.19 6.93
N LYS A 23 17.15 -34.45 6.48
CA LYS A 23 18.41 -35.21 6.34
C LYS A 23 19.37 -34.57 5.34
N THR A 24 18.89 -34.06 4.22
CA THR A 24 19.74 -33.40 3.20
C THR A 24 20.31 -32.09 3.73
N GLU A 25 19.50 -31.30 4.42
CA GLU A 25 19.93 -30.06 5.07
C GLU A 25 20.88 -30.34 6.25
N GLN A 26 20.55 -31.31 7.08
CA GLN A 26 21.39 -31.75 8.19
C GLN A 26 22.74 -32.28 7.72
N LYS A 27 22.80 -33.08 6.63
CA LYS A 27 24.07 -33.53 6.04
C LYS A 27 24.93 -32.38 5.53
N ARG A 28 24.31 -31.36 4.93
CA ARG A 28 25.01 -30.15 4.50
C ARG A 28 25.57 -29.37 5.69
N ASN A 29 24.74 -29.15 6.73
CA ASN A 29 25.13 -28.43 7.93
C ASN A 29 26.20 -29.19 8.74
N TYR A 30 26.12 -30.52 8.76
CA TYR A 30 27.16 -31.38 9.30
C TYR A 30 28.49 -31.13 8.60
N GLY A 31 28.50 -31.10 7.25
CA GLY A 31 29.71 -30.81 6.49
C GLY A 31 30.29 -29.42 6.78
N ILE A 32 29.44 -28.42 7.02
CA ILE A 32 29.86 -27.06 7.37
C ILE A 32 30.50 -27.03 8.77
N ILE A 33 29.90 -27.68 9.76
CA ILE A 33 30.43 -27.74 11.13
C ILE A 33 31.73 -28.55 11.16
N ALA A 34 31.76 -29.72 10.52
CA ALA A 34 32.94 -30.59 10.46
C ALA A 34 34.14 -29.93 9.77
N ALA A 35 33.89 -29.03 8.81
CA ALA A 35 34.93 -28.28 8.10
C ALA A 35 35.27 -26.93 8.76
N SER A 36 34.55 -26.53 9.82
CA SER A 36 34.80 -25.27 10.51
C SER A 36 36.05 -25.36 11.37
N ALA A 37 36.91 -24.34 11.26
CA ALA A 37 38.05 -24.17 12.18
C ALA A 37 37.61 -23.87 13.63
N TYR A 38 36.32 -23.64 13.86
CA TYR A 38 35.72 -23.35 15.17
C TYR A 38 34.91 -24.54 15.73
N PHE A 39 35.13 -25.75 15.21
CA PHE A 39 34.62 -26.98 15.81
C PHE A 39 35.78 -27.94 16.09
N ASP A 40 36.06 -28.21 17.37
CA ASP A 40 37.08 -29.17 17.78
C ASP A 40 36.39 -30.37 18.45
N ALA A 41 36.38 -31.52 17.74
CA ALA A 41 35.76 -32.74 18.20
C ALA A 41 36.40 -33.30 19.48
N GLY A 42 37.71 -33.18 19.64
CA GLY A 42 38.44 -33.65 20.82
C GLY A 42 38.12 -32.79 22.04
N TRP A 43 38.11 -31.48 21.86
CA TRP A 43 37.71 -30.53 22.91
C TRP A 43 36.24 -30.71 23.30
N TYR A 44 35.35 -30.87 22.32
CA TYR A 44 33.91 -31.06 22.55
C TYR A 44 33.64 -32.32 23.37
N LEU A 45 34.29 -33.44 23.06
CA LEU A 45 34.14 -34.69 23.83
C LEU A 45 34.80 -34.64 25.22
N ALA A 46 35.87 -33.86 25.38
CA ALA A 46 36.50 -33.67 26.69
C ALA A 46 35.60 -32.87 27.66
N HIS A 47 34.80 -31.93 27.14
CA HIS A 47 33.93 -31.06 27.94
C HIS A 47 32.47 -31.55 28.02
N ASN A 48 32.12 -32.57 27.24
CA ASN A 48 30.79 -33.20 27.24
C ASN A 48 30.96 -34.71 27.48
N GLU A 49 31.29 -35.08 28.73
CA GLU A 49 31.58 -36.46 29.10
C GLU A 49 30.39 -37.41 28.85
N ASP A 50 29.17 -36.89 28.94
CA ASP A 50 27.94 -37.60 28.59
C ASP A 50 27.91 -38.00 27.11
N VAL A 51 28.34 -37.11 26.21
CA VAL A 51 28.44 -37.37 24.76
C VAL A 51 29.56 -38.36 24.47
N ARG A 52 30.71 -38.21 25.15
CA ARG A 52 31.86 -39.13 25.05
C ARG A 52 31.52 -40.55 25.50
N ASN A 53 30.91 -40.68 26.68
CA ASN A 53 30.54 -41.97 27.24
C ASN A 53 29.41 -42.65 26.44
N ALA A 54 28.54 -41.86 25.80
CA ALA A 54 27.51 -42.36 24.89
C ALA A 54 28.05 -42.76 23.50
N GLY A 55 29.32 -42.46 23.17
CA GLY A 55 29.93 -42.79 21.89
C GLY A 55 29.28 -42.09 20.68
N VAL A 56 28.63 -40.95 20.91
CA VAL A 56 27.91 -40.20 19.87
C VAL A 56 28.87 -39.31 19.09
N ASP A 57 28.68 -39.22 17.77
CA ASP A 57 29.46 -38.32 16.93
C ASP A 57 29.30 -36.86 17.41
N PRO A 58 30.42 -36.17 17.74
CA PRO A 58 30.35 -34.85 18.37
C PRO A 58 29.80 -33.76 17.44
N VAL A 59 30.04 -33.85 16.13
CA VAL A 59 29.52 -32.88 15.14
C VAL A 59 28.01 -33.04 15.01
N TRP A 60 27.52 -34.28 14.94
CA TRP A 60 26.10 -34.58 14.89
C TRP A 60 25.40 -34.17 16.19
N HIS A 61 26.00 -34.48 17.33
CA HIS A 61 25.47 -34.06 18.62
C HIS A 61 25.36 -32.55 18.69
N TYR A 62 26.43 -31.83 18.34
CA TYR A 62 26.41 -30.37 18.35
C TYR A 62 25.34 -29.81 17.42
N LEU A 63 25.21 -30.30 16.19
CA LEU A 63 24.22 -29.84 15.21
C LEU A 63 22.76 -30.02 15.68
N GLU A 64 22.43 -31.16 16.27
CA GLU A 64 21.05 -31.47 16.66
C GLU A 64 20.67 -30.95 18.04
N HIS A 65 21.61 -30.99 18.99
CA HIS A 65 21.39 -30.80 20.42
C HIS A 65 22.30 -29.72 21.02
N GLY A 66 23.61 -29.82 20.81
CA GLY A 66 24.60 -29.06 21.59
C GLY A 66 24.36 -27.55 21.63
N TRP A 67 24.17 -26.90 20.48
CA TRP A 67 23.96 -25.45 20.44
C TRP A 67 22.62 -24.98 21.05
N LYS A 68 21.65 -25.88 21.24
CA LYS A 68 20.36 -25.58 21.89
C LYS A 68 20.38 -25.84 23.40
N GLU A 69 21.35 -26.63 23.83
CA GLU A 69 21.64 -26.92 25.23
C GLU A 69 22.72 -25.98 25.78
N ASP A 70 22.97 -24.87 25.08
CA ASP A 70 23.98 -23.87 25.40
C ASP A 70 25.42 -24.45 25.53
N ARG A 71 25.71 -25.58 24.87
CA ARG A 71 27.05 -26.19 24.84
C ARG A 71 27.89 -25.54 23.75
N ASP A 72 29.09 -25.11 24.09
CA ASP A 72 30.03 -24.57 23.10
C ASP A 72 30.69 -25.69 22.29
N CYS A 73 31.05 -25.37 21.03
CA CYS A 73 31.79 -26.28 20.15
C CYS A 73 33.31 -26.13 20.26
N THR A 74 33.78 -24.99 20.77
CA THR A 74 35.19 -24.68 20.97
C THR A 74 35.31 -23.40 21.82
N PRO A 75 36.44 -23.14 22.52
CA PRO A 75 36.63 -21.90 23.28
C PRO A 75 36.71 -20.61 22.41
N GLN A 76 37.04 -20.75 21.13
CA GLN A 76 37.23 -19.64 20.19
C GLN A 76 35.93 -19.18 19.51
N PHE A 77 34.79 -19.84 19.74
CA PHE A 77 33.49 -19.46 19.21
C PHE A 77 32.39 -19.67 20.27
N ASP A 78 31.95 -18.56 20.86
CA ASP A 78 30.80 -18.53 21.77
C ASP A 78 29.51 -18.46 20.95
N GLY A 79 28.85 -19.61 20.81
CA GLY A 79 27.61 -19.74 20.04
C GLY A 79 26.46 -18.96 20.65
N ASN A 80 26.41 -18.82 21.97
CA ASN A 80 25.35 -18.14 22.70
C ASN A 80 25.48 -16.63 22.57
N GLU A 81 26.68 -16.09 22.71
CA GLU A 81 26.96 -14.67 22.46
C GLU A 81 26.69 -14.31 21.00
N TYR A 82 26.99 -15.21 20.06
CA TYR A 82 26.64 -15.03 18.66
C TYR A 82 25.11 -14.93 18.46
N LEU A 83 24.32 -15.81 19.08
CA LEU A 83 22.85 -15.76 19.02
C LEU A 83 22.27 -14.50 19.69
N ARG A 84 22.89 -14.01 20.78
CA ARG A 84 22.47 -12.76 21.43
C ARG A 84 22.69 -11.55 20.53
N ARG A 85 23.80 -11.51 19.79
CA ARG A 85 24.13 -10.42 18.85
C ARG A 85 23.34 -10.50 17.53
N HIS A 86 22.97 -11.70 17.11
CA HIS A 86 22.22 -11.96 15.88
C HIS A 86 20.83 -12.52 16.22
N ILE A 87 19.96 -11.67 16.76
CA ILE A 87 18.62 -12.04 17.25
C ILE A 87 17.70 -12.62 16.16
N ASP A 88 17.95 -12.27 14.90
CA ASP A 88 17.30 -12.82 13.72
C ASP A 88 17.67 -14.28 13.49
N VAL A 89 18.94 -14.65 13.69
CA VAL A 89 19.44 -16.04 13.64
C VAL A 89 18.83 -16.88 14.76
N TYR A 90 18.78 -16.32 15.97
CA TYR A 90 18.11 -16.95 17.12
C TYR A 90 16.62 -17.21 16.85
N LYS A 91 15.89 -16.20 16.36
CA LYS A 91 14.46 -16.33 16.04
C LYS A 91 14.18 -17.29 14.89
N ALA A 92 15.11 -17.39 13.94
CA ALA A 92 15.01 -18.33 12.82
C ALA A 92 15.36 -19.78 13.22
N GLY A 93 15.91 -20.01 14.42
CA GLY A 93 16.29 -21.35 14.90
C GLY A 93 17.45 -21.96 14.10
N ILE A 94 18.32 -21.12 13.55
CA ILE A 94 19.48 -21.54 12.74
C ILE A 94 20.67 -21.78 13.67
N ASN A 95 21.42 -22.87 13.43
CA ASN A 95 22.64 -23.17 14.19
C ASN A 95 23.65 -22.01 14.08
N PRO A 96 24.16 -21.47 15.20
CA PRO A 96 24.99 -20.26 15.21
C PRO A 96 26.30 -20.42 14.44
N LEU A 97 26.95 -21.59 14.56
CA LEU A 97 28.21 -21.84 13.86
C LEU A 97 27.99 -22.00 12.35
N VAL A 98 26.90 -22.65 11.93
CA VAL A 98 26.53 -22.76 10.51
C VAL A 98 26.24 -21.37 9.92
N HIS A 99 25.52 -20.52 10.64
CA HIS A 99 25.27 -19.14 10.21
C HIS A 99 26.57 -18.33 10.15
N TYR A 100 27.44 -18.47 11.14
CA TYR A 100 28.74 -17.79 11.18
C TYR A 100 29.64 -18.18 10.00
N GLU A 101 29.74 -19.46 9.68
CA GLU A 101 30.55 -19.98 8.57
C GLU A 101 30.04 -19.51 7.19
N LEU A 102 28.71 -19.42 7.01
CA LEU A 102 28.11 -19.06 5.73
C LEU A 102 27.94 -17.55 5.51
N VAL A 103 27.72 -16.80 6.60
CA VAL A 103 27.30 -15.39 6.55
C VAL A 103 28.17 -14.54 7.48
N GLY A 104 28.31 -14.95 8.74
CA GLY A 104 28.99 -14.16 9.77
C GLY A 104 30.46 -13.85 9.50
N LYS A 105 31.24 -14.73 8.86
CA LYS A 105 32.63 -14.46 8.45
C LYS A 105 32.73 -13.26 7.50
N TYR A 106 31.80 -13.19 6.55
CA TYR A 106 31.73 -12.09 5.57
C TYR A 106 31.28 -10.76 6.20
N GLU A 107 30.48 -10.83 7.27
CA GLU A 107 30.05 -9.67 8.06
C GLU A 107 31.14 -9.19 9.02
N LYS A 108 31.89 -10.10 9.65
CA LYS A 108 33.01 -9.79 10.57
C LYS A 108 34.20 -9.14 9.85
N GLU A 109 34.50 -9.54 8.62
CA GLU A 109 35.52 -8.87 7.78
C GLU A 109 35.12 -7.44 7.38
N LYS A 110 33.82 -7.12 7.42
CA LYS A 110 33.30 -5.74 7.28
C LYS A 110 33.11 -5.02 8.61
N ALA A 111 33.08 -5.72 9.74
CA ALA A 111 32.72 -5.20 11.05
C ALA A 111 33.78 -5.50 12.12
N ALA A 112 34.63 -4.50 12.39
CA ALA A 112 35.10 -4.22 13.74
C ALA A 112 35.30 -2.70 13.90
N PRO A 113 34.93 -2.08 15.06
CA PRO A 113 34.12 -2.58 16.17
C PRO A 113 32.67 -2.07 16.12
N ASP A 114 31.73 -2.95 16.44
CA ASP A 114 30.32 -2.65 16.68
C ASP A 114 30.09 -2.42 18.19
N ILE A 115 29.44 -1.30 18.51
CA ILE A 115 28.94 -1.00 19.85
C ILE A 115 27.57 -1.68 19.94
N SER A 116 27.50 -2.68 20.81
CA SER A 116 26.31 -3.49 21.13
C SER A 116 25.04 -2.65 21.30
N CYS A 117 23.98 -3.13 20.67
CA CYS A 117 22.60 -2.71 20.84
C CYS A 117 22.10 -3.02 22.25
N ASP A 118 22.26 -2.04 23.14
CA ASP A 118 21.36 -1.88 24.27
C ASP A 118 20.24 -0.88 23.88
N ASN A 119 19.05 -1.11 24.41
CA ASN A 119 17.79 -0.46 23.99
C ASN A 119 17.64 0.98 24.53
N SER A 120 18.75 1.70 24.63
CA SER A 120 18.81 3.14 24.86
C SER A 120 19.76 3.74 23.83
N ALA A 121 19.25 4.62 22.97
CA ALA A 121 20.02 5.64 22.25
C ALA A 121 21.51 5.33 21.95
N ALA A 122 21.84 4.22 21.28
CA ALA A 122 23.11 4.12 20.58
C ALA A 122 23.07 5.17 19.45
N ARG A 123 23.62 6.36 19.76
CA ARG A 123 23.57 7.54 18.89
C ARG A 123 24.43 7.25 17.67
N TYR A 124 23.81 6.95 16.53
CA TYR A 124 24.46 7.22 15.25
C TYR A 124 25.00 8.66 15.31
N ASN A 125 26.29 8.83 15.03
CA ASN A 125 27.02 10.09 15.18
C ASN A 125 26.95 10.61 16.63
N ASP A 126 27.60 9.93 17.57
CA ASP A 126 27.72 10.45 18.95
C ASP A 126 28.55 11.74 18.99
N ILE A 127 27.85 12.86 18.97
CA ILE A 127 28.43 14.20 18.98
C ILE A 127 29.25 14.47 20.25
N ASN A 128 28.92 13.83 21.37
CA ASN A 128 29.71 14.00 22.60
C ASN A 128 31.05 13.29 22.47
N ALA A 129 31.07 12.06 21.95
CA ALA A 129 32.31 11.35 21.62
C ALA A 129 33.15 12.12 20.59
N LEU A 130 32.50 12.69 19.56
CA LEU A 130 33.18 13.51 18.56
C LEU A 130 33.81 14.78 19.19
N LYS A 131 33.11 15.48 20.09
CA LYS A 131 33.68 16.63 20.81
C LYS A 131 34.87 16.23 21.67
N ALA A 132 34.80 15.09 22.36
CA ALA A 132 35.91 14.58 23.15
C ALA A 132 37.13 14.23 22.28
N LEU A 133 36.92 13.71 21.07
CA LEU A 133 38.00 13.54 20.10
C LEU A 133 38.56 14.89 19.66
N ILE A 134 37.71 15.87 19.33
CA ILE A 134 38.16 17.22 18.96
C ILE A 134 39.06 17.83 20.04
N ASP A 135 38.71 17.68 21.31
CA ASP A 135 39.47 18.24 22.43
C ASP A 135 40.90 17.68 22.51
N ARG A 136 41.11 16.42 22.09
CA ARG A 136 42.40 15.72 22.13
C ARG A 136 43.34 16.02 20.96
N HIS A 137 42.84 16.60 19.88
CA HIS A 137 43.64 16.82 18.66
C HIS A 137 43.92 18.31 18.46
N LYS A 138 45.00 18.65 17.77
CA LYS A 138 45.38 20.05 17.48
C LYS A 138 44.70 20.56 16.21
N VAL A 139 44.67 19.71 15.19
CA VAL A 139 44.10 20.01 13.88
C VAL A 139 42.85 19.19 13.65
N ILE A 140 41.75 19.86 13.30
CA ILE A 140 40.49 19.20 12.94
C ILE A 140 40.22 19.41 11.47
N SER A 141 40.12 18.31 10.74
CA SER A 141 39.86 18.26 9.31
C SER A 141 38.45 17.75 9.04
N PHE A 142 37.69 18.41 8.17
CA PHE A 142 36.35 18.00 7.79
C PHE A 142 36.24 17.69 6.30
N ASP A 143 35.44 16.67 5.95
CA ASP A 143 34.88 16.52 4.61
C ASP A 143 33.75 17.54 4.33
N ILE A 144 33.47 17.85 3.07
CA ILE A 144 32.39 18.77 2.70
C ILE A 144 31.04 18.06 2.56
N PHE A 145 30.90 17.10 1.65
CA PHE A 145 29.60 16.66 1.16
C PHE A 145 29.05 15.52 2.02
N ASP A 146 27.76 15.53 2.33
CA ASP A 146 27.13 14.64 3.33
C ASP A 146 27.66 14.77 4.77
N THR A 147 28.74 15.54 4.97
CA THR A 147 29.34 15.91 6.25
C THR A 147 28.98 17.34 6.67
N LEU A 148 29.62 18.38 6.09
CA LEU A 148 29.33 19.79 6.41
C LEU A 148 28.13 20.33 5.63
N LEU A 149 28.01 19.98 4.35
CA LEU A 149 26.96 20.43 3.45
C LEU A 149 26.13 19.25 2.95
N LEU A 150 24.81 19.43 2.95
CA LEU A 150 23.85 18.44 2.46
C LEU A 150 23.25 18.91 1.14
N ARG A 151 23.01 17.95 0.25
CA ARG A 151 22.13 18.14 -0.90
C ARG A 151 20.74 17.56 -0.60
N PRO A 152 19.66 18.06 -1.23
CA PRO A 152 18.32 17.54 -1.03
C PRO A 152 18.04 16.28 -1.88
N TYR A 153 19.07 15.46 -2.14
CA TYR A 153 18.94 14.21 -2.89
C TYR A 153 19.57 13.06 -2.11
N VAL A 154 19.02 11.86 -2.26
CA VAL A 154 19.64 10.63 -1.75
C VAL A 154 20.93 10.32 -2.50
N ARG A 155 20.94 10.54 -3.82
CA ARG A 155 22.11 10.28 -4.67
C ARG A 155 22.65 11.60 -5.22
N PRO A 156 23.96 11.87 -5.14
CA PRO A 156 24.54 13.11 -5.70
C PRO A 156 24.26 13.28 -7.20
N VAL A 157 24.24 12.19 -7.98
CA VAL A 157 23.96 12.20 -9.42
C VAL A 157 22.54 12.67 -9.79
N ASP A 158 21.62 12.75 -8.83
CA ASP A 158 20.29 13.29 -9.05
C ASP A 158 20.29 14.82 -9.24
N LEU A 159 21.40 15.50 -8.90
CA LEU A 159 21.64 16.89 -9.31
C LEU A 159 21.61 17.03 -10.84
N PHE A 160 22.16 16.06 -11.57
CA PHE A 160 22.20 16.11 -13.04
C PHE A 160 20.82 15.87 -13.65
N GLU A 161 20.00 15.00 -13.05
CA GLU A 161 18.59 14.85 -13.47
C GLU A 161 17.83 16.16 -13.27
N HIS A 162 18.01 16.82 -12.13
CA HIS A 162 17.43 18.12 -11.85
C HIS A 162 17.87 19.16 -12.90
N LEU A 163 19.17 19.22 -13.21
CA LEU A 163 19.70 20.16 -14.20
C LEU A 163 19.14 19.88 -15.60
N GLY A 164 19.06 18.62 -16.01
CA GLY A 164 18.47 18.18 -17.28
C GLY A 164 17.02 18.63 -17.42
N ARG A 165 16.19 18.38 -16.40
CA ARG A 165 14.76 18.79 -16.40
C ARG A 165 14.57 20.30 -16.47
N LEU A 166 15.35 21.07 -15.69
CA LEU A 166 15.29 22.55 -15.73
C LEU A 166 15.60 23.11 -17.12
N ASN A 167 16.49 22.46 -17.86
CA ASN A 167 16.94 22.90 -19.17
C ASN A 167 16.28 22.14 -20.33
N LYS A 168 15.35 21.21 -20.04
CA LYS A 168 14.67 20.36 -21.01
C LYS A 168 15.64 19.55 -21.89
N ILE A 169 16.67 18.98 -21.27
CA ILE A 169 17.66 18.12 -21.93
C ILE A 169 17.43 16.69 -21.44
N GLU A 170 16.95 15.85 -22.35
CA GLU A 170 16.71 14.43 -22.07
C GLU A 170 18.02 13.69 -21.82
N ASN A 171 18.01 12.75 -20.88
CA ASN A 171 19.15 11.88 -20.54
C ASN A 171 20.44 12.64 -20.16
N PHE A 172 20.33 13.90 -19.73
CA PHE A 172 21.50 14.70 -19.37
C PHE A 172 22.31 14.06 -18.23
N LYS A 173 21.65 13.40 -17.28
CA LYS A 173 22.30 12.68 -16.19
C LYS A 173 23.28 11.62 -16.72
N GLU A 174 22.85 10.81 -17.66
CA GLU A 174 23.67 9.77 -18.28
C GLU A 174 24.82 10.37 -19.08
N ILE A 175 24.56 11.41 -19.87
CA ILE A 175 25.57 12.16 -20.63
C ILE A 175 26.65 12.71 -19.70
N ARG A 176 26.23 13.38 -18.62
CA ARG A 176 27.11 14.04 -17.66
C ARG A 176 27.96 13.05 -16.85
N ILE A 177 27.41 11.89 -16.49
CA ILE A 177 28.14 10.80 -15.83
C ILE A 177 29.16 10.17 -16.80
N LYS A 178 28.80 9.98 -18.06
CA LYS A 178 29.71 9.44 -19.07
C LYS A 178 30.88 10.40 -19.33
N ALA A 179 30.59 11.69 -19.46
CA ALA A 179 31.62 12.72 -19.64
C ALA A 179 32.63 12.74 -18.49
N GLU A 180 32.18 12.58 -17.24
CA GLU A 180 33.10 12.47 -16.10
C GLU A 180 34.02 11.25 -16.20
N LYS A 181 33.46 10.09 -16.59
CA LYS A 181 34.27 8.87 -16.78
C LYS A 181 35.30 9.04 -17.89
N GLU A 182 34.93 9.66 -19.01
CA GLU A 182 35.87 9.93 -20.10
C GLU A 182 36.94 10.95 -19.69
N ALA A 183 36.58 12.00 -18.96
CA ALA A 183 37.54 12.98 -18.44
C ALA A 183 38.59 12.34 -17.54
N ARG A 184 38.20 11.38 -16.68
CA ARG A 184 39.14 10.61 -15.85
C ARG A 184 40.07 9.71 -16.68
N LYS A 185 39.60 9.17 -17.81
CA LYS A 185 40.44 8.36 -18.71
C LYS A 185 41.46 9.22 -19.46
N VAL A 186 41.00 10.32 -20.06
CA VAL A 186 41.86 11.26 -20.81
C VAL A 186 42.93 11.87 -19.90
N ASN A 187 42.57 12.17 -18.65
CA ASN A 187 43.47 12.73 -17.65
C ASN A 187 44.07 11.68 -16.69
N SER A 188 44.32 10.45 -17.17
CA SER A 188 44.82 9.34 -16.33
C SER A 188 46.15 9.62 -15.60
N GLY A 189 46.93 10.59 -16.05
CA GLY A 189 48.14 11.06 -15.36
C GLY A 189 47.90 11.94 -14.13
N ARG A 190 46.67 12.39 -13.88
CA ARG A 190 46.26 13.14 -12.68
C ARG A 190 45.46 12.24 -11.75
N GLU A 191 45.56 12.47 -10.44
CA GLU A 191 44.74 11.69 -9.49
C GLU A 191 43.28 12.11 -9.49
N ASP A 192 43.00 13.36 -9.88
CA ASP A 192 41.64 13.89 -10.00
C ASP A 192 41.49 14.92 -11.13
N ILE A 193 40.24 15.23 -11.47
CA ILE A 193 39.85 16.04 -12.63
C ILE A 193 39.03 17.27 -12.22
N THR A 194 39.02 18.31 -13.05
CA THR A 194 38.25 19.54 -12.84
C THR A 194 36.89 19.48 -13.54
N ILE A 195 35.99 20.39 -13.20
CA ILE A 195 34.71 20.54 -13.92
C ILE A 195 34.93 20.88 -15.40
N ASP A 196 35.98 21.64 -15.73
CA ASP A 196 36.32 21.97 -17.12
C ASP A 196 36.74 20.73 -17.90
N ASP A 197 37.56 19.86 -17.30
CA ASP A 197 37.94 18.57 -17.90
C ASP A 197 36.71 17.74 -18.25
N ILE A 198 35.69 17.75 -17.38
CA ILE A 198 34.43 17.05 -17.62
C ILE A 198 33.67 17.70 -18.77
N TYR A 199 33.47 19.01 -18.73
CA TYR A 199 32.68 19.73 -19.73
C TYR A 199 33.30 19.74 -21.12
N LEU A 200 34.61 19.56 -21.24
CA LEU A 200 35.28 19.31 -22.52
C LEU A 200 34.88 17.98 -23.16
N GLN A 201 34.39 17.00 -22.38
CA GLN A 201 33.91 15.71 -22.88
C GLN A 201 32.40 15.68 -23.15
N LEU A 202 31.67 16.76 -22.84
CA LEU A 202 30.25 16.87 -23.17
C LEU A 202 30.05 17.29 -24.64
N PRO A 203 28.89 16.97 -25.23
CA PRO A 203 28.49 17.52 -26.52
C PRO A 203 28.54 19.07 -26.50
N PRO A 204 29.00 19.74 -27.57
CA PRO A 204 29.15 21.20 -27.61
C PRO A 204 27.88 21.98 -27.22
N GLU A 205 26.71 21.45 -27.57
CA GLU A 205 25.40 22.00 -27.23
C GLU A 205 25.12 22.03 -25.73
N CYS A 206 25.82 21.23 -24.92
CA CYS A 206 25.68 21.19 -23.46
C CYS A 206 26.68 22.09 -22.72
N SER A 207 27.60 22.76 -23.42
CA SER A 207 28.66 23.59 -22.81
C SER A 207 28.12 24.69 -21.88
N PHE A 208 26.99 25.29 -22.23
CA PHE A 208 26.34 26.34 -21.42
C PHE A 208 25.84 25.84 -20.05
N LEU A 209 25.75 24.53 -19.84
CA LEU A 209 25.23 23.96 -18.59
C LEU A 209 26.23 24.01 -17.45
N LYS A 210 27.52 24.25 -17.71
CA LYS A 210 28.57 24.32 -16.66
C LYS A 210 28.23 25.32 -15.57
N GLU A 211 27.96 26.56 -15.98
CA GLU A 211 27.58 27.63 -15.04
C GLU A 211 26.23 27.35 -14.39
N LYS A 212 25.31 26.68 -15.09
CA LYS A 212 24.00 26.28 -14.54
C LYS A 212 24.11 25.14 -13.52
N GLU A 213 25.04 24.21 -13.70
CA GLU A 213 25.37 23.15 -12.73
C GLU A 213 25.91 23.78 -11.45
N MET A 214 26.87 24.70 -11.56
CA MET A 214 27.42 25.43 -10.42
C MET A 214 26.38 26.31 -9.72
N ALA A 215 25.52 27.00 -10.49
CA ALA A 215 24.41 27.77 -9.94
C ALA A 215 23.40 26.88 -9.21
N LEU A 216 23.11 25.69 -9.75
CA LEU A 216 22.21 24.72 -9.11
C LEU A 216 22.83 24.16 -7.83
N GLU A 217 24.11 23.79 -7.84
CA GLU A 217 24.85 23.41 -6.62
C GLU A 217 24.73 24.50 -5.55
N ALA A 218 24.97 25.76 -5.92
CA ALA A 218 24.86 26.88 -5.00
C ALA A 218 23.45 27.14 -4.46
N LYS A 219 22.42 26.75 -5.22
CA LYS A 219 21.01 26.82 -4.83
C LYS A 219 20.67 25.72 -3.82
N VAL A 220 21.13 24.49 -4.06
CA VAL A 220 20.65 23.30 -3.32
C VAL A 220 21.48 22.95 -2.10
N LEU A 221 22.74 23.36 -2.04
CA LEU A 221 23.61 23.13 -0.89
C LEU A 221 23.11 23.90 0.34
N GLN A 222 23.00 23.19 1.45
CA GLN A 222 22.57 23.72 2.74
C GLN A 222 23.44 23.16 3.87
N PRO A 223 23.55 23.85 5.02
CA PRO A 223 24.39 23.36 6.11
C PRO A 223 23.77 22.14 6.77
N ASN A 224 24.61 21.14 7.06
CA ASN A 224 24.31 20.17 8.10
C ASN A 224 24.37 20.90 9.45
N LYS A 225 23.21 21.25 10.01
CA LYS A 225 23.13 22.05 11.25
C LYS A 225 23.84 21.41 12.44
N GLU A 226 23.85 20.07 12.54
CA GLU A 226 24.57 19.36 13.59
C GLU A 226 26.09 19.56 13.43
N MET A 227 26.61 19.35 12.22
CA MET A 227 28.04 19.54 11.94
C MET A 227 28.47 21.01 11.95
N LEU A 228 27.57 21.96 11.68
CA LEU A 228 27.83 23.38 11.90
C LEU A 228 28.08 23.70 13.38
N GLN A 229 27.38 23.03 14.30
CA GLN A 229 27.63 23.17 15.74
C GLN A 229 28.98 22.54 16.13
N VAL A 230 29.32 21.39 15.56
CA VAL A 230 30.61 20.71 15.77
C VAL A 230 31.77 21.56 15.24
N PHE A 231 31.63 22.12 14.04
CA PHE A 231 32.60 23.02 13.44
C PHE A 231 32.85 24.25 14.31
N ARG A 232 31.76 24.92 14.76
CA ARG A 232 31.86 26.06 15.68
C ARG A 232 32.47 25.69 17.02
N TYR A 233 32.23 24.47 17.50
CA TYR A 233 32.86 23.96 18.71
C TYR A 233 34.37 23.83 18.54
N ALA A 234 34.85 23.24 17.44
CA ALA A 234 36.29 23.15 17.16
C ALA A 234 36.97 24.54 17.13
N LEU A 235 36.35 25.52 16.49
CA LEU A 235 36.85 26.90 16.49
C LEU A 235 36.85 27.53 17.89
N LYS A 236 35.79 27.31 18.69
CA LYS A 236 35.72 27.80 20.07
C LYS A 236 36.83 27.21 20.94
N GLN A 237 37.20 25.96 20.71
CA GLN A 237 38.32 25.29 21.37
C GLN A 237 39.69 25.70 20.80
N ARG A 238 39.74 26.73 19.95
CA ARG A 238 40.96 27.28 19.33
C ARG A 238 41.77 26.23 18.57
N LYS A 239 41.10 25.25 18.00
CA LYS A 239 41.73 24.24 17.14
C LYS A 239 42.05 24.86 15.77
N LYS A 240 43.12 24.40 15.13
CA LYS A 240 43.37 24.68 13.70
C LYS A 240 42.34 23.87 12.91
N VAL A 241 41.50 24.52 12.13
CA VAL A 241 40.42 23.87 11.39
C VAL A 241 40.71 23.91 9.91
N ILE A 242 40.79 22.74 9.28
CA ILE A 242 40.94 22.61 7.84
C ILE A 242 39.77 21.85 7.24
N ILE A 243 39.61 21.96 5.93
CA ILE A 243 38.58 21.26 5.17
C ILE A 243 39.27 20.58 3.98
N ALA A 244 38.92 19.32 3.71
CA ALA A 244 39.45 18.56 2.60
C ALA A 244 38.29 17.93 1.81
N SER A 245 38.30 18.02 0.48
CA SER A 245 37.23 17.48 -0.38
C SER A 245 37.79 16.82 -1.63
N ASP A 246 37.24 15.67 -2.01
CA ASP A 246 37.59 14.95 -3.24
C ASP A 246 36.58 15.26 -4.35
N MET A 247 36.74 16.41 -5.02
CA MET A 247 35.71 17.02 -5.87
C MET A 247 36.28 17.81 -7.05
N TYR A 248 35.55 17.73 -8.18
CA TYR A 248 35.85 18.44 -9.43
C TYR A 248 35.46 19.93 -9.43
N LEU A 249 34.79 20.42 -8.38
CA LEU A 249 34.35 21.81 -8.30
C LEU A 249 35.49 22.73 -7.87
N PRO A 250 35.61 23.95 -8.43
CA PRO A 250 36.70 24.88 -8.10
C PRO A 250 36.75 25.27 -6.61
N VAL A 251 37.95 25.42 -6.06
CA VAL A 251 38.17 25.83 -4.67
C VAL A 251 37.49 27.15 -4.31
N GLU A 252 37.47 28.15 -5.19
CA GLU A 252 36.82 29.44 -4.95
C GLU A 252 35.31 29.28 -4.80
N PHE A 253 34.71 28.40 -5.61
CA PHE A 253 33.29 28.07 -5.53
C PHE A 253 32.97 27.41 -4.18
N LEU A 254 33.74 26.40 -3.77
CA LEU A 254 33.53 25.67 -2.52
C LEU A 254 33.76 26.57 -1.29
N ASN A 255 34.80 27.41 -1.29
CA ASN A 255 35.06 28.39 -0.23
C ASN A 255 33.87 29.34 -0.07
N ARG A 256 33.32 29.87 -1.19
CA ARG A 256 32.14 30.72 -1.16
C ARG A 256 30.91 29.97 -0.63
N MET A 257 30.71 28.70 -0.99
CA MET A 257 29.58 27.90 -0.50
C MET A 257 29.67 27.60 0.99
N LEU A 258 30.86 27.26 1.51
CA LEU A 258 31.09 27.04 2.93
C LEU A 258 30.78 28.30 3.74
N ARG A 259 31.32 29.46 3.33
CA ARG A 259 31.09 30.74 3.99
C ARG A 259 29.63 31.17 3.96
N LYS A 260 28.97 31.07 2.79
CA LYS A 260 27.53 31.34 2.63
C LYS A 260 26.67 30.52 3.59
N ASN A 261 27.08 29.29 3.90
CA ASN A 261 26.36 28.38 4.79
C ASN A 261 26.84 28.45 6.26
N GLY A 262 27.66 29.44 6.62
CA GLY A 262 28.05 29.72 8.01
C GLY A 262 29.32 29.01 8.49
N PHE A 263 30.02 28.29 7.61
CA PHE A 263 31.32 27.67 7.89
C PHE A 263 32.44 28.68 7.59
N THR A 264 32.66 29.60 8.51
CA THR A 264 33.68 30.66 8.43
C THR A 264 34.75 30.46 9.50
N GLY A 265 35.99 30.85 9.22
CA GLY A 265 37.08 30.82 10.20
C GLY A 265 37.96 29.55 10.16
N PHE A 266 37.80 28.71 9.15
CA PHE A 266 38.78 27.65 8.87
C PHE A 266 40.07 28.25 8.27
N ASP A 267 41.20 27.62 8.56
CA ASP A 267 42.54 28.06 8.18
C ASP A 267 42.86 27.76 6.72
N LYS A 268 42.46 26.58 6.22
CA LYS A 268 42.78 26.14 4.85
C LYS A 268 41.74 25.18 4.29
N LEU A 269 41.52 25.27 2.97
CA LEU A 269 40.66 24.38 2.19
C LEU A 269 41.49 23.67 1.13
N TYR A 270 41.47 22.34 1.15
CA TYR A 270 42.13 21.47 0.18
C TYR A 270 41.08 20.82 -0.72
N VAL A 271 41.19 21.03 -2.02
CA VAL A 271 40.31 20.42 -3.02
C VAL A 271 41.17 19.59 -3.95
N SER A 272 40.79 18.34 -4.15
CA SER A 272 41.58 17.35 -4.90
C SER A 272 41.85 17.77 -6.35
N SER A 273 40.89 18.39 -7.03
CA SER A 273 41.04 18.83 -8.42
C SER A 273 42.01 20.00 -8.57
N ASP A 274 42.03 20.92 -7.60
CA ASP A 274 42.98 22.04 -7.52
C ASP A 274 44.40 21.58 -7.14
N VAL A 275 44.52 20.65 -6.18
CA VAL A 275 45.82 20.10 -5.73
C VAL A 275 46.35 19.03 -6.69
N GLY A 276 45.47 18.43 -7.51
CA GLY A 276 45.76 17.27 -8.37
C GLY A 276 45.93 15.95 -7.62
N LYS A 277 45.44 15.85 -6.38
CA LYS A 277 45.62 14.69 -5.48
C LYS A 277 44.30 14.25 -4.86
N GLY A 278 43.96 12.97 -4.98
CA GLY A 278 42.70 12.41 -4.48
C GLY A 278 42.77 11.98 -3.01
N LYS A 279 41.65 12.01 -2.29
CA LYS A 279 41.59 11.61 -0.86
C LYS A 279 41.99 10.16 -0.65
N GLY A 280 41.50 9.26 -1.50
CA GLY A 280 41.84 7.83 -1.43
C GLY A 280 43.32 7.53 -1.77
N LYS A 281 44.06 8.51 -2.29
CA LYS A 281 45.42 8.36 -2.81
C LYS A 281 46.41 9.22 -2.01
N SER A 282 46.77 10.41 -2.47
CA SER A 282 47.88 11.19 -1.90
C SER A 282 47.49 12.51 -1.22
N LEU A 283 46.21 12.88 -1.18
CA LEU A 283 45.79 14.18 -0.61
C LEU A 283 46.11 14.31 0.88
N PHE A 284 45.79 13.31 1.71
CA PHE A 284 46.08 13.39 3.15
C PHE A 284 47.58 13.44 3.45
N SER A 285 48.39 12.70 2.69
CA SER A 285 49.86 12.77 2.81
C SER A 285 50.39 14.16 2.42
N HIS A 286 49.76 14.82 1.46
CA HIS A 286 50.08 16.21 1.13
C HIS A 286 49.64 17.17 2.23
N ILE A 287 48.45 17.01 2.81
CA ILE A 287 47.94 17.82 3.91
C ILE A 287 48.88 17.75 5.12
N ILE A 288 49.30 16.55 5.54
CA ILE A 288 50.22 16.38 6.68
C ILE A 288 51.53 17.14 6.43
N LYS A 289 52.12 16.99 5.24
CA LYS A 289 53.37 17.67 4.86
C LYS A 289 53.22 19.19 4.78
N ASP A 290 52.10 19.66 4.27
CA ASP A 290 51.83 21.09 4.10
C ASP A 290 51.48 21.79 5.42
N LEU A 291 50.86 21.06 6.37
CA LEU A 291 50.59 21.57 7.71
C LEU A 291 51.82 21.55 8.62
N ASP A 292 52.81 20.71 8.32
CA ASP A 292 53.98 20.42 9.17
C ASP A 292 53.58 19.93 10.58
N GLU A 293 52.64 18.99 10.63
CA GLU A 293 52.09 18.45 11.88
C GLU A 293 52.24 16.93 11.96
N ASN A 294 52.31 16.39 13.17
CA ASN A 294 52.31 14.94 13.35
C ASN A 294 50.94 14.36 12.94
N PRO A 295 50.89 13.22 12.22
CA PRO A 295 49.62 12.62 11.81
C PRO A 295 48.65 12.40 12.98
N GLN A 296 49.15 11.95 14.13
CA GLN A 296 48.36 11.69 15.35
C GLN A 296 47.72 12.93 15.95
N ASP A 297 48.23 14.14 15.66
CA ASP A 297 47.67 15.41 16.11
C ASP A 297 46.49 15.87 15.23
N VAL A 298 46.23 15.17 14.12
CA VAL A 298 45.18 15.52 13.15
C VAL A 298 44.02 14.52 13.24
N LEU A 299 42.82 15.05 13.46
CA LEU A 299 41.56 14.30 13.37
C LEU A 299 40.85 14.64 12.07
N HIS A 300 40.54 13.64 11.24
CA HIS A 300 39.65 13.82 10.09
C HIS A 300 38.23 13.33 10.37
N ILE A 301 37.22 14.08 9.90
CA ILE A 301 35.80 13.80 10.12
C ILE A 301 35.10 13.80 8.76
N GLY A 302 34.52 12.67 8.37
CA GLY A 302 33.83 12.54 7.08
C GLY A 302 32.94 11.31 6.98
N ASP A 303 32.20 11.20 5.89
CA ASP A 303 31.11 10.24 5.70
C ASP A 303 31.48 9.03 4.83
N ASN A 304 32.67 9.01 4.24
CA ASN A 304 33.14 7.86 3.49
C ASN A 304 34.06 6.98 4.33
N LEU A 305 33.66 5.73 4.56
CA LEU A 305 34.44 4.80 5.38
C LEU A 305 35.85 4.53 4.81
N PHE A 306 36.03 4.55 3.49
CA PHE A 306 37.34 4.34 2.87
C PHE A 306 38.16 5.63 2.85
N CYS A 307 37.64 6.67 2.20
CA CYS A 307 38.38 7.92 1.98
C CYS A 307 38.56 8.73 3.26
N ASP A 308 37.56 8.80 4.14
CA ASP A 308 37.59 9.71 5.29
C ASP A 308 37.89 9.00 6.63
N TYR A 309 37.89 7.66 6.65
CA TYR A 309 38.24 6.90 7.85
C TYR A 309 39.48 6.04 7.65
N LYS A 310 39.40 4.99 6.81
CA LYS A 310 40.50 4.04 6.64
C LYS A 310 41.78 4.70 6.14
N LYS A 311 41.67 5.65 5.20
CA LYS A 311 42.85 6.28 4.60
C LYS A 311 43.60 7.21 5.59
N PRO A 312 42.97 8.15 6.30
CA PRO A 312 43.63 8.89 7.38
C PRO A 312 44.27 7.97 8.43
N VAL A 313 43.54 6.94 8.89
CA VAL A 313 44.05 5.97 9.88
C VAL A 313 45.31 5.25 9.37
N SER A 314 45.35 4.86 8.10
CA SER A 314 46.53 4.21 7.50
C SER A 314 47.78 5.09 7.46
N LEU A 315 47.62 6.42 7.60
CA LEU A 315 48.71 7.39 7.66
C LEU A 315 49.07 7.78 9.11
N GLY A 316 48.45 7.14 10.10
CA GLY A 316 48.64 7.45 11.52
C GLY A 316 47.80 8.63 12.04
N MET A 317 46.82 9.10 11.26
CA MET A 317 45.87 10.11 11.72
C MET A 317 44.74 9.49 12.53
N SER A 318 44.09 10.29 13.36
CA SER A 318 42.79 9.92 13.91
C SER A 318 41.68 10.20 12.90
N ALA A 319 40.62 9.40 12.93
CA ALA A 319 39.46 9.61 12.09
C ALA A 319 38.14 9.34 12.81
N PHE A 320 37.10 10.07 12.42
CA PHE A 320 35.73 9.85 12.86
C PHE A 320 34.82 9.64 11.65
N TYR A 321 34.21 8.46 11.58
CA TYR A 321 33.23 8.13 10.55
C TYR A 321 31.86 8.72 10.90
N TYR A 322 31.49 9.79 10.20
CA TYR A 322 30.20 10.46 10.32
C TYR A 322 29.19 9.82 9.36
N ARG A 323 28.25 9.03 9.88
CA ARG A 323 27.26 8.33 9.07
C ARG A 323 26.31 9.33 8.39
N LYS A 324 26.05 9.13 7.10
CA LYS A 324 25.19 10.00 6.29
C LYS A 324 23.80 10.15 6.90
N VAL A 325 23.25 11.36 6.82
CA VAL A 325 21.90 11.69 7.32
C VAL A 325 20.84 10.74 6.76
N PHE A 326 20.90 10.43 5.47
CA PHE A 326 19.97 9.52 4.83
C PHE A 326 20.08 8.09 5.38
N ASP A 327 21.29 7.58 5.59
CA ASP A 327 21.49 6.22 6.11
C ASP A 327 20.95 6.08 7.54
N VAL A 328 21.10 7.13 8.36
CA VAL A 328 20.50 7.17 9.70
C VAL A 328 18.98 7.17 9.63
N PHE A 329 18.39 7.95 8.72
CA PHE A 329 16.94 8.02 8.52
C PHE A 329 16.36 6.69 8.01
N ILE A 330 16.91 6.14 6.95
CA ILE A 330 16.36 4.96 6.27
C ILE A 330 16.44 3.70 7.16
N ASN A 331 17.49 3.57 7.98
CA ASN A 331 17.64 2.44 8.90
C ASN A 331 16.68 2.51 10.10
N ARG A 332 16.15 3.71 10.42
CA ARG A 332 15.16 3.91 11.48
C ARG A 332 13.72 3.94 10.97
N ASN A 333 13.52 4.12 9.68
CA ASN A 333 12.19 4.27 9.07
C ASN A 333 11.93 3.14 8.07
N ILE A 334 11.33 2.05 8.58
CA ILE A 334 11.00 0.84 7.80
C ILE A 334 10.11 1.17 6.59
N LYS A 335 9.20 2.15 6.72
CA LYS A 335 8.32 2.60 5.63
C LYS A 335 9.13 3.23 4.51
N ALA A 336 9.96 4.22 4.86
CA ALA A 336 10.84 4.88 3.91
C ALA A 336 11.81 3.88 3.25
N LYS A 337 12.32 2.91 4.01
CA LYS A 337 13.18 1.83 3.49
C LYS A 337 12.44 1.00 2.44
N SER A 338 11.25 0.51 2.76
CA SER A 338 10.43 -0.26 1.83
C SER A 338 10.07 0.54 0.58
N PHE A 339 9.79 1.85 0.73
CA PHE A 339 9.53 2.73 -0.40
C PHE A 339 10.75 2.86 -1.30
N TRP A 340 11.92 3.17 -0.73
CA TRP A 340 13.17 3.35 -1.46
C TRP A 340 13.66 2.07 -2.18
N GLU A 341 13.40 0.91 -1.59
CA GLU A 341 13.73 -0.38 -2.22
C GLU A 341 12.88 -0.64 -3.47
N LYS A 342 11.63 -0.17 -3.49
CA LYS A 342 10.70 -0.32 -4.62
C LYS A 342 10.86 0.77 -5.66
N ASP A 343 11.12 2.01 -5.24
CA ASP A 343 11.22 3.18 -6.10
C ASP A 343 12.49 3.99 -5.79
N LYS A 344 13.42 3.99 -6.76
CA LYS A 344 14.68 4.77 -6.75
C LYS A 344 14.65 5.91 -7.76
N SER A 345 13.47 6.41 -8.09
CA SER A 345 13.25 7.56 -8.95
C SER A 345 13.86 8.84 -8.37
N PHE A 346 13.94 9.87 -9.21
CA PHE A 346 14.34 11.21 -8.79
C PHE A 346 13.35 11.80 -7.77
N GLU A 347 12.06 11.53 -7.98
CA GLU A 347 10.95 11.91 -7.10
C GLU A 347 11.13 11.29 -5.70
N ALA A 348 11.41 9.97 -5.62
CA ALA A 348 11.67 9.28 -4.37
C ALA A 348 12.94 9.82 -3.68
N SER A 349 14.00 10.08 -4.44
CA SER A 349 15.24 10.66 -3.93
C SER A 349 15.01 12.05 -3.31
N ALA A 350 14.29 12.93 -3.99
CA ALA A 350 13.95 14.27 -3.50
C ALA A 350 13.05 14.22 -2.26
N LEU A 351 11.99 13.39 -2.28
CA LEU A 351 11.08 13.23 -1.15
C LEU A 351 11.82 12.71 0.08
N LEU A 352 12.46 11.54 -0.01
CA LEU A 352 13.02 10.88 1.16
C LEU A 352 14.21 11.64 1.76
N MET A 353 15.03 12.30 0.94
CA MET A 353 16.10 13.14 1.48
C MET A 353 15.54 14.38 2.19
N SER A 354 14.47 14.98 1.68
CA SER A 354 13.77 16.08 2.36
C SER A 354 13.25 15.64 3.74
N LEU A 355 12.68 14.44 3.82
CA LEU A 355 12.22 13.86 5.10
C LEU A 355 13.40 13.55 6.03
N ALA A 356 14.51 13.01 5.51
CA ALA A 356 15.71 12.68 6.27
C ALA A 356 16.33 13.94 6.89
N ILE A 357 16.47 15.01 6.11
CA ILE A 357 17.00 16.30 6.57
C ILE A 357 16.10 16.90 7.65
N PHE A 358 14.78 16.89 7.45
CA PHE A 358 13.84 17.38 8.45
C PHE A 358 13.95 16.59 9.76
N ASN A 359 13.93 15.25 9.69
CA ASN A 359 14.06 14.38 10.86
C ASN A 359 15.39 14.57 11.60
N HIS A 360 16.48 14.76 10.86
CA HIS A 360 17.80 15.02 11.44
C HIS A 360 17.87 16.34 12.17
N GLN A 361 17.25 17.39 11.61
CA GLN A 361 17.22 18.72 12.22
C GLN A 361 16.21 18.85 13.36
N ASN A 362 15.26 17.92 13.46
CA ASN A 362 14.12 18.00 14.38
C ASN A 362 13.96 16.67 15.15
N ARG A 363 14.95 16.33 15.98
CA ARG A 363 14.96 15.05 16.73
C ARG A 363 13.91 15.01 17.85
N GLU A 364 13.59 16.17 18.43
CA GLU A 364 12.59 16.33 19.51
C GLU A 364 11.35 17.06 18.98
N ILE A 365 10.49 16.33 18.27
CA ILE A 365 9.21 16.85 17.75
C ILE A 365 8.04 15.96 18.15
N THR A 366 6.86 16.58 18.22
CA THR A 366 5.60 15.86 18.43
C THR A 366 5.33 14.91 17.26
N TYR A 367 4.58 13.84 17.54
CA TYR A 367 4.12 12.92 16.50
C TYR A 367 3.39 13.67 15.38
N TRP A 368 2.48 14.58 15.74
CA TRP A 368 1.63 15.30 14.79
C TRP A 368 2.41 16.26 13.89
N ARG A 369 3.45 16.91 14.42
CA ARG A 369 4.35 17.74 13.61
C ARG A 369 5.18 16.89 12.65
N ARG A 370 5.68 15.72 13.07
CA ARG A 370 6.32 14.75 12.17
C ARG A 370 5.33 14.26 11.09
N PHE A 371 4.13 13.89 11.49
CA PHE A 371 3.06 13.40 10.61
C PHE A 371 2.68 14.45 9.56
N GLY A 372 2.54 15.71 9.95
CA GLY A 372 2.31 16.82 9.03
C GLY A 372 3.44 16.99 8.01
N PHE A 373 4.71 16.90 8.40
CA PHE A 373 5.81 17.02 7.45
C PHE A 373 5.96 15.79 6.53
N GLU A 374 5.84 14.57 7.08
CA GLU A 374 6.05 13.33 6.35
C GLU A 374 4.88 12.95 5.43
N TYR A 375 3.65 13.34 5.76
CA TYR A 375 2.45 12.98 5.01
C TYR A 375 1.65 14.19 4.54
N GLY A 376 1.30 15.09 5.46
CA GLY A 376 0.45 16.23 5.12
C GLY A 376 1.07 17.17 4.09
N GLY A 377 2.36 17.44 4.22
CA GLY A 377 3.16 18.24 3.31
C GLY A 377 3.14 17.69 1.88
N PRO A 378 3.62 16.45 1.65
CA PRO A 378 3.52 15.80 0.35
C PRO A 378 2.12 15.85 -0.25
N VAL A 379 1.10 15.45 0.50
CA VAL A 379 -0.30 15.42 0.03
C VAL A 379 -0.75 16.80 -0.44
N CYS A 380 -0.62 17.81 0.41
CA CYS A 380 -1.09 19.15 0.10
C CYS A 380 -0.27 19.79 -1.04
N TYR A 381 1.06 19.62 -1.03
CA TYR A 381 1.95 20.16 -2.05
C TYR A 381 1.61 19.64 -3.44
N TRP A 382 1.55 18.32 -3.60
CA TRP A 382 1.34 17.73 -4.92
C TRP A 382 -0.11 17.80 -5.40
N TYR A 383 -1.08 17.80 -4.47
CA TYR A 383 -2.45 18.11 -4.84
C TYR A 383 -2.57 19.51 -5.43
N LEU A 384 -1.93 20.50 -4.78
CA LEU A 384 -1.95 21.87 -5.25
C LEU A 384 -1.22 22.05 -6.58
N GLN A 385 -0.06 21.42 -6.76
CA GLN A 385 0.64 21.40 -8.05
C GLN A 385 -0.22 20.81 -9.17
N TRP A 386 -0.99 19.75 -8.87
CA TRP A 386 -1.95 19.23 -9.84
C TRP A 386 -3.07 20.23 -10.14
N ILE A 387 -3.65 20.91 -9.14
CA ILE A 387 -4.66 21.95 -9.35
C ILE A 387 -4.11 23.07 -10.25
N GLU A 388 -2.90 23.56 -9.98
CA GLU A 388 -2.23 24.59 -10.76
C GLU A 388 -2.11 24.21 -12.25
N ARG A 389 -1.79 22.95 -12.54
CA ARG A 389 -1.77 22.44 -13.92
C ARG A 389 -3.16 22.45 -14.56
N GLN A 390 -4.20 22.10 -13.80
CA GLN A 390 -5.57 22.08 -14.33
C GLN A 390 -6.14 23.48 -14.61
N ILE A 391 -5.73 24.49 -13.84
CA ILE A 391 -6.19 25.89 -14.03
C ILE A 391 -5.34 26.66 -15.02
N LYS A 392 -4.16 26.14 -15.41
CA LYS A 392 -3.30 26.74 -16.41
C LYS A 392 -4.06 26.91 -17.73
N GLY A 393 -4.13 28.14 -18.23
CA GLY A 393 -4.86 28.49 -19.46
C GLY A 393 -6.37 28.72 -19.30
N LYS A 394 -6.98 28.46 -18.12
CA LYS A 394 -8.42 28.65 -17.88
C LYS A 394 -8.83 30.08 -17.49
N LYS A 395 -7.87 31.03 -17.36
CA LYS A 395 -8.09 32.41 -16.90
C LYS A 395 -8.95 32.47 -15.62
N ILE A 396 -8.55 31.72 -14.60
CA ILE A 396 -9.19 31.74 -13.28
C ILE A 396 -8.90 33.07 -12.59
N ASP A 397 -9.94 33.72 -12.10
CA ASP A 397 -9.86 35.02 -11.42
C ASP A 397 -9.73 34.84 -9.89
N ASP A 398 -10.59 33.97 -9.33
CA ASP A 398 -10.64 33.64 -7.90
C ASP A 398 -10.57 32.12 -7.71
N ILE A 399 -9.84 31.68 -6.69
CA ILE A 399 -9.82 30.29 -6.22
C ILE A 399 -10.39 30.22 -4.80
N ILE A 400 -11.36 29.34 -4.63
CA ILE A 400 -12.07 29.10 -3.37
C ILE A 400 -11.58 27.78 -2.81
N PHE A 401 -10.95 27.84 -1.64
CA PHE A 401 -10.64 26.69 -0.81
C PHE A 401 -11.81 26.50 0.17
N VAL A 402 -12.55 25.41 0.02
CA VAL A 402 -13.69 25.10 0.90
C VAL A 402 -13.16 24.85 2.31
N ALA A 403 -13.80 25.46 3.29
CA ALA A 403 -13.36 25.41 4.68
C ALA A 403 -13.33 24.00 5.23
N ARG A 404 -12.51 23.80 6.26
CA ARG A 404 -12.02 22.50 6.74
C ARG A 404 -10.97 21.94 5.81
N ASP A 405 -11.35 21.45 4.64
CA ASP A 405 -10.46 20.66 3.78
C ASP A 405 -9.44 21.50 2.99
N GLY A 406 -9.73 22.81 2.87
CA GLY A 406 -8.93 23.77 2.14
C GLY A 406 -7.96 24.59 2.99
N TYR A 407 -7.94 24.43 4.31
CA TYR A 407 -7.22 25.33 5.23
C TYR A 407 -5.71 25.32 5.00
N THR A 408 -5.11 24.12 5.01
CA THR A 408 -3.67 23.98 4.76
C THR A 408 -3.32 24.27 3.29
N LEU A 409 -4.21 23.91 2.35
CA LEU A 409 -4.01 24.17 0.92
C LEU A 409 -3.97 25.67 0.61
N GLU A 410 -4.85 26.49 1.19
CA GLU A 410 -4.86 27.94 0.99
C GLU A 410 -3.56 28.57 1.51
N LYS A 411 -3.08 28.16 2.69
CA LYS A 411 -1.81 28.62 3.24
C LYS A 411 -0.64 28.34 2.29
N ILE A 412 -0.58 27.12 1.75
CA ILE A 412 0.46 26.71 0.79
C ILE A 412 0.32 27.48 -0.54
N PHE A 413 -0.90 27.67 -1.03
CA PHE A 413 -1.16 28.46 -2.24
C PHE A 413 -0.71 29.92 -2.08
N ARG A 414 -0.98 30.53 -0.93
CA ARG A 414 -0.49 31.88 -0.62
C ARG A 414 1.04 31.92 -0.52
N LEU A 415 1.66 30.88 0.04
CA LEU A 415 3.11 30.75 0.15
C LEU A 415 3.79 30.77 -1.24
N PHE A 416 3.15 30.20 -2.26
CA PHE A 416 3.69 30.19 -3.63
C PHE A 416 3.54 31.54 -4.37
N GLY A 417 2.81 32.50 -3.79
CA GLY A 417 2.81 33.88 -4.25
C GLY A 417 2.09 34.11 -5.58
N HIS A 418 0.99 33.39 -5.86
CA HIS A 418 0.17 33.60 -7.06
C HIS A 418 -0.44 35.02 -7.06
N ARG A 419 0.18 35.95 -7.80
CA ARG A 419 -0.27 37.36 -7.85
C ARG A 419 -1.52 37.59 -8.69
N SER A 420 -1.82 36.69 -9.63
CA SER A 420 -2.90 36.85 -10.61
C SER A 420 -4.21 36.20 -10.21
N ILE A 421 -4.22 35.36 -9.17
CA ILE A 421 -5.40 34.60 -8.73
C ILE A 421 -5.62 34.90 -7.25
N LYS A 422 -6.78 35.45 -6.91
CA LYS A 422 -7.12 35.75 -5.52
C LYS A 422 -7.63 34.49 -4.82
N SER A 423 -7.04 34.13 -3.68
CA SER A 423 -7.49 32.98 -2.88
C SER A 423 -8.45 33.38 -1.77
N HIS A 424 -9.45 32.51 -1.54
CA HIS A 424 -10.48 32.68 -0.53
C HIS A 424 -10.70 31.38 0.24
N TYR A 425 -10.83 31.46 1.55
CA TYR A 425 -11.23 30.35 2.42
C TYR A 425 -12.70 30.50 2.81
N ILE A 426 -13.56 29.59 2.34
CA ILE A 426 -15.02 29.77 2.35
C ILE A 426 -15.75 28.61 3.02
N TYR A 427 -16.60 28.90 3.99
CA TYR A 427 -17.44 27.88 4.62
C TYR A 427 -18.58 27.46 3.69
N ALA A 428 -18.48 26.26 3.11
CA ALA A 428 -19.52 25.67 2.27
C ALA A 428 -19.87 24.24 2.73
N SER A 429 -20.01 24.05 4.03
CA SER A 429 -20.24 22.72 4.62
C SER A 429 -21.61 22.15 4.24
N ARG A 430 -21.72 20.81 4.30
CA ARG A 430 -22.99 20.09 4.11
C ARG A 430 -24.08 20.56 5.08
N GLN A 431 -23.72 20.94 6.31
CA GLN A 431 -24.67 21.50 7.28
C GLN A 431 -25.24 22.84 6.81
N LEU A 432 -24.42 23.74 6.27
CA LEU A 432 -24.89 25.01 5.71
C LEU A 432 -25.81 24.81 4.50
N PHE A 433 -25.51 23.80 3.67
CA PHE A 433 -26.39 23.40 2.57
C PHE A 433 -27.76 22.92 3.09
N ILE A 434 -27.80 22.02 4.07
CA ILE A 434 -29.04 21.53 4.68
C ILE A 434 -29.88 22.69 5.23
N ASN A 435 -29.24 23.65 5.92
CA ASN A 435 -29.93 24.83 6.44
C ASN A 435 -30.57 25.67 5.32
N CYS A 436 -30.05 25.64 4.10
CA CYS A 436 -30.54 26.47 2.99
C CYS A 436 -31.60 25.78 2.13
N PHE A 437 -31.60 24.46 2.01
CA PHE A 437 -32.41 23.73 1.01
C PHE A 437 -33.28 22.66 1.69
N LEU A 438 -34.53 23.01 1.96
CA LEU A 438 -35.49 22.17 2.70
C LEU A 438 -35.77 20.85 1.98
N ASP A 439 -36.06 20.90 0.68
CA ASP A 439 -36.45 19.70 -0.07
C ASP A 439 -35.29 18.71 -0.17
N ASP A 440 -34.06 19.18 -0.42
CA ASP A 440 -32.86 18.33 -0.37
C ASP A 440 -32.66 17.73 1.03
N ALA A 441 -32.89 18.50 2.10
CA ALA A 441 -32.77 17.98 3.48
C ALA A 441 -33.78 16.87 3.79
N ILE A 442 -35.01 16.97 3.26
CA ILE A 442 -36.05 15.94 3.37
C ILE A 442 -35.69 14.71 2.52
N GLN A 443 -35.25 14.91 1.28
CA GLN A 443 -34.92 13.84 0.34
C GLN A 443 -33.70 13.02 0.82
N ASP A 444 -32.68 13.69 1.37
CA ASP A 444 -31.46 13.06 1.86
C ASP A 444 -31.61 12.42 3.26
N ASN A 445 -32.81 12.44 3.88
CA ASN A 445 -33.05 12.03 5.27
C ASN A 445 -32.08 12.69 6.26
N ARG A 446 -32.00 14.02 6.24
CA ARG A 446 -31.15 14.82 7.14
C ARG A 446 -31.96 15.84 7.95
N THR A 447 -33.18 15.46 8.30
CA THR A 447 -34.12 16.34 8.96
C THR A 447 -33.77 16.55 10.43
N LEU A 448 -33.09 15.62 11.10
CA LEU A 448 -32.56 15.88 12.46
C LEU A 448 -31.47 16.95 12.44
N ALA A 449 -30.58 16.93 11.44
CA ALA A 449 -29.54 17.93 11.29
C ALA A 449 -30.11 19.32 11.00
N LEU A 450 -31.18 19.39 10.18
CA LEU A 450 -31.94 20.61 9.91
C LEU A 450 -32.61 21.15 11.18
N ILE A 451 -33.30 20.29 11.93
CA ILE A 451 -33.98 20.66 13.17
C ILE A 451 -32.97 21.16 14.20
N SER A 452 -31.84 20.46 14.35
CA SER A 452 -30.75 20.84 15.26
C SER A 452 -30.25 22.27 15.01
N ALA A 453 -30.06 22.67 13.75
CA ALA A 453 -29.61 24.02 13.40
C ALA A 453 -30.62 25.13 13.76
N TYR A 454 -31.89 24.78 13.94
CA TYR A 454 -32.99 25.72 14.19
C TYR A 454 -33.58 25.68 15.60
N LYS A 455 -33.10 24.81 16.50
CA LYS A 455 -33.60 24.70 17.88
C LYS A 455 -33.67 26.06 18.60
N ASP A 456 -32.62 26.88 18.47
CA ASP A 456 -32.57 28.19 19.14
C ASP A 456 -33.53 29.22 18.52
N ARG A 457 -33.88 29.06 17.24
CA ARG A 457 -34.74 29.98 16.48
C ARG A 457 -36.22 29.60 16.56
N ALA A 458 -36.53 28.40 17.02
CA ALA A 458 -37.89 27.89 17.20
C ALA A 458 -37.94 27.00 18.45
N PRO A 459 -37.94 27.59 19.66
CA PRO A 459 -37.84 26.86 20.94
C PRO A 459 -38.94 25.81 21.15
N GLU A 460 -40.10 26.01 20.56
CA GLU A 460 -41.22 25.08 20.52
C GLU A 460 -40.87 23.72 19.88
N ILE A 461 -39.83 23.64 19.04
CA ILE A 461 -39.28 22.37 18.54
C ILE A 461 -38.83 21.46 19.70
N ASN A 462 -38.33 22.03 20.79
CA ASN A 462 -37.89 21.24 21.96
C ASN A 462 -39.07 20.54 22.66
N ARG A 463 -40.31 20.99 22.45
CA ARG A 463 -41.52 20.35 23.00
C ARG A 463 -41.93 19.08 22.23
N ALA A 464 -41.41 18.85 21.03
CA ALA A 464 -41.68 17.67 20.20
C ALA A 464 -40.68 16.51 20.42
N SER A 465 -39.99 16.48 21.56
CA SER A 465 -38.85 15.59 21.84
C SER A 465 -39.12 14.08 21.71
N TYR A 466 -40.39 13.64 21.77
CA TYR A 466 -40.78 12.25 21.58
C TYR A 466 -40.73 11.80 20.09
N ILE A 467 -41.00 12.72 19.14
CA ILE A 467 -41.01 12.45 17.69
C ILE A 467 -39.58 12.55 17.12
N LEU A 468 -38.71 13.37 17.73
CA LEU A 468 -37.36 13.69 17.25
C LEU A 468 -36.30 12.64 17.61
N ARG A 469 -36.71 11.38 17.86
CA ARG A 469 -35.81 10.27 18.23
C ARG A 469 -35.31 9.47 17.01
N SER A 470 -35.91 9.68 15.84
CA SER A 470 -35.51 9.05 14.57
C SER A 470 -35.59 10.05 13.42
N GLU A 471 -34.86 9.77 12.32
CA GLU A 471 -34.98 10.58 11.09
C GLU A 471 -36.40 10.53 10.52
N ASP A 472 -37.09 9.38 10.58
CA ASP A 472 -38.46 9.27 10.06
C ASP A 472 -39.43 10.18 10.83
N GLY A 473 -39.34 10.21 12.17
CA GLY A 473 -40.17 11.11 12.99
C GLY A 473 -39.80 12.58 12.76
N ALA A 474 -38.50 12.89 12.68
CA ALA A 474 -38.04 14.24 12.34
C ALA A 474 -38.54 14.70 10.96
N ARG A 475 -38.58 13.79 9.98
CA ARG A 475 -39.06 14.05 8.63
C ARG A 475 -40.56 14.31 8.62
N GLU A 476 -41.35 13.49 9.29
CA GLU A 476 -42.79 13.71 9.43
C GLU A 476 -43.08 15.05 10.11
N TYR A 477 -42.36 15.37 11.18
CA TYR A 477 -42.49 16.65 11.87
C TYR A 477 -42.16 17.84 10.95
N VAL A 478 -41.09 17.76 10.17
CA VAL A 478 -40.70 18.82 9.22
C VAL A 478 -41.74 18.97 8.11
N ILE A 479 -42.28 17.88 7.58
CA ILE A 479 -43.33 17.90 6.55
C ILE A 479 -44.61 18.55 7.11
N ASN A 480 -45.03 18.16 8.31
CA ASN A 480 -46.21 18.75 8.97
C ASN A 480 -46.02 20.24 9.32
N ASN A 481 -44.77 20.71 9.36
CA ASN A 481 -44.40 22.11 9.63
C ASN A 481 -43.69 22.77 8.43
N TYR A 482 -43.96 22.31 7.20
CA TYR A 482 -43.19 22.66 6.01
C TYR A 482 -43.00 24.16 5.81
N GLN A 483 -44.08 24.95 5.89
CA GLN A 483 -44.02 26.41 5.64
C GLN A 483 -43.09 27.14 6.60
N LYS A 484 -43.04 26.68 7.86
CA LYS A 484 -42.16 27.26 8.88
C LYS A 484 -40.70 26.94 8.60
N PHE A 485 -40.38 25.68 8.32
CA PHE A 485 -39.02 25.28 7.94
C PHE A 485 -38.58 25.94 6.62
N ALA A 486 -39.50 26.11 5.66
CA ALA A 486 -39.22 26.82 4.41
C ALA A 486 -38.86 28.29 4.66
N ALA A 487 -39.57 28.97 5.58
CA ALA A 487 -39.23 30.34 5.98
C ALA A 487 -37.85 30.43 6.67
N LEU A 488 -37.52 29.48 7.55
CA LEU A 488 -36.21 29.38 8.19
C LEU A 488 -35.09 29.14 7.16
N CYS A 489 -35.29 28.23 6.20
CA CYS A 489 -34.32 27.98 5.13
C CYS A 489 -34.11 29.20 4.23
N ARG A 490 -35.18 29.92 3.84
CA ARG A 490 -35.07 31.18 3.09
C ARG A 490 -34.29 32.25 3.86
N ARG A 491 -34.45 32.31 5.19
CA ARG A 491 -33.63 33.20 6.03
C ARG A 491 -32.16 32.81 5.99
N SER A 492 -31.84 31.53 6.17
CA SER A 492 -30.46 31.02 6.10
C SER A 492 -29.82 31.26 4.73
N GLN A 493 -30.58 31.12 3.63
CA GLN A 493 -30.11 31.49 2.29
C GLN A 493 -29.71 32.97 2.19
N ARG A 494 -30.49 33.89 2.76
CA ARG A 494 -30.15 35.33 2.78
C ARG A 494 -28.90 35.60 3.63
N GLU A 495 -28.82 35.00 4.81
CA GLU A 495 -27.66 35.12 5.71
C GLU A 495 -26.38 34.59 5.03
N TYR A 496 -26.46 33.45 4.35
CA TYR A 496 -25.34 32.89 3.60
C TYR A 496 -24.93 33.75 2.39
N LYS A 497 -25.90 34.27 1.62
CA LYS A 497 -25.63 35.20 0.51
C LYS A 497 -24.88 36.45 0.98
N ASN A 498 -25.30 37.03 2.10
CA ASN A 498 -24.63 38.20 2.68
C ASN A 498 -23.22 37.85 3.18
N TYR A 499 -23.02 36.69 3.80
CA TYR A 499 -21.71 36.19 4.17
C TYR A 499 -20.77 36.09 2.95
N ILE A 500 -21.23 35.49 1.85
CA ILE A 500 -20.46 35.35 0.60
C ILE A 500 -20.19 36.72 -0.06
N ALA A 501 -21.16 37.63 -0.09
CA ALA A 501 -20.96 38.99 -0.59
C ALA A 501 -19.83 39.72 0.17
N GLY A 502 -19.73 39.49 1.48
CA GLY A 502 -18.65 40.02 2.33
C GLY A 502 -17.24 39.51 1.98
N GLN A 503 -17.12 38.37 1.29
CA GLN A 503 -15.84 37.77 0.90
C GLN A 503 -15.21 38.44 -0.33
N LYS A 504 -15.94 39.32 -1.02
CA LYS A 504 -15.45 40.08 -2.19
C LYS A 504 -14.90 39.16 -3.29
N ILE A 505 -15.67 38.15 -3.65
CA ILE A 505 -15.42 37.24 -4.79
C ILE A 505 -16.05 37.88 -6.04
N ASN A 506 -15.22 38.38 -6.95
CA ASN A 506 -15.68 39.25 -8.06
C ASN A 506 -15.43 38.64 -9.45
N GLY A 507 -14.61 37.60 -9.55
CA GLY A 507 -14.17 36.94 -10.76
C GLY A 507 -15.25 36.14 -11.49
N LYS A 508 -15.25 36.17 -12.82
CA LYS A 508 -16.23 35.47 -13.65
C LYS A 508 -15.92 33.98 -13.75
N ASN A 509 -14.64 33.61 -13.73
CA ASN A 509 -14.17 32.23 -13.73
C ASN A 509 -13.63 31.90 -12.34
N ILE A 510 -14.30 30.99 -11.64
CA ILE A 510 -13.93 30.58 -10.29
C ILE A 510 -13.47 29.12 -10.26
N ALA A 511 -12.39 28.88 -9.52
CA ALA A 511 -11.94 27.53 -9.18
C ALA A 511 -12.43 27.19 -7.77
N ILE A 512 -12.99 26.00 -7.57
CA ILE A 512 -13.37 25.50 -6.25
C ILE A 512 -12.51 24.29 -5.92
N VAL A 513 -11.89 24.29 -4.75
CA VAL A 513 -11.07 23.20 -4.23
C VAL A 513 -11.72 22.65 -2.98
N ASP A 514 -12.01 21.37 -3.01
CA ASP A 514 -12.63 20.59 -1.94
C ASP A 514 -12.09 19.16 -2.05
N THR A 515 -12.25 18.29 -1.06
CA THR A 515 -11.57 16.99 -1.09
C THR A 515 -12.47 15.83 -1.49
N ILE A 516 -13.79 15.88 -1.22
CA ILE A 516 -14.76 14.90 -1.73
C ILE A 516 -16.09 15.50 -2.16
N THR A 517 -16.73 14.89 -3.15
CA THR A 517 -18.14 15.17 -3.45
C THR A 517 -18.93 13.92 -3.84
N GLY A 518 -20.19 13.89 -3.40
CA GLY A 518 -21.19 12.90 -3.81
C GLY A 518 -22.52 13.56 -4.20
N ALA A 519 -23.06 14.41 -3.31
CA ALA A 519 -24.29 15.17 -3.58
C ALA A 519 -24.03 16.62 -4.07
N ALA A 520 -22.76 16.99 -4.31
CA ALA A 520 -22.34 18.34 -4.72
C ALA A 520 -22.84 19.47 -3.80
N SER A 521 -23.02 19.22 -2.50
CA SER A 521 -23.61 20.17 -1.54
C SER A 521 -22.88 21.52 -1.51
N ALA A 522 -21.54 21.51 -1.42
CA ALA A 522 -20.74 22.73 -1.44
C ALA A 522 -20.91 23.51 -2.75
N LEU A 523 -20.88 22.80 -3.89
CA LEU A 523 -21.02 23.41 -5.22
C LEU A 523 -22.41 24.02 -5.42
N LYS A 524 -23.49 23.32 -5.06
CA LYS A 524 -24.87 23.84 -5.13
C LYS A 524 -25.06 25.06 -4.23
N LEU A 525 -24.51 25.01 -3.02
CA LEU A 525 -24.59 26.13 -2.06
C LEU A 525 -23.85 27.37 -2.59
N LEU A 526 -22.65 27.19 -3.12
CA LEU A 526 -21.86 28.27 -3.71
C LEU A 526 -22.48 28.80 -4.99
N GLU A 527 -23.01 27.94 -5.87
CA GLU A 527 -23.74 28.36 -7.07
C GLU A 527 -24.94 29.25 -6.74
N ALA A 528 -25.72 28.88 -5.71
CA ALA A 528 -26.87 29.67 -5.27
C ALA A 528 -26.46 31.05 -4.72
N ALA A 529 -25.26 31.18 -4.15
CA ALA A 529 -24.73 32.43 -3.61
C ALA A 529 -23.93 33.26 -4.64
N LEU A 530 -23.35 32.61 -5.66
CA LEU A 530 -22.55 33.20 -6.73
C LEU A 530 -23.16 32.83 -8.09
N PRO A 531 -24.36 33.34 -8.42
CA PRO A 531 -25.02 33.00 -9.68
C PRO A 531 -24.22 33.52 -10.88
N GLN A 532 -24.38 32.85 -12.03
CA GLN A 532 -23.83 33.24 -13.34
C GLN A 532 -22.28 33.25 -13.41
N ARG A 533 -21.61 32.46 -12.56
CA ARG A 533 -20.14 32.24 -12.66
C ARG A 533 -19.83 30.96 -13.43
N ARG A 534 -18.68 30.92 -14.10
CA ARG A 534 -18.13 29.68 -14.65
C ARG A 534 -17.32 29.00 -13.56
N ILE A 535 -17.70 27.77 -13.21
CA ILE A 535 -17.12 27.04 -12.09
C ILE A 535 -16.30 25.87 -12.64
N SER A 536 -15.02 25.82 -12.27
CA SER A 536 -14.18 24.63 -12.37
C SER A 536 -13.93 24.08 -10.98
N SER A 537 -14.16 22.79 -10.77
CA SER A 537 -14.11 22.19 -9.44
C SER A 537 -13.08 21.08 -9.36
N PHE A 538 -12.26 21.10 -8.32
CA PHE A 538 -11.14 20.21 -8.13
C PHE A 538 -11.35 19.42 -6.85
N PHE A 539 -11.37 18.09 -6.98
CA PHE A 539 -11.55 17.18 -5.87
C PHE A 539 -10.40 16.20 -5.75
N TRP A 540 -10.08 15.79 -4.52
CA TRP A 540 -9.20 14.63 -4.33
C TRP A 540 -9.89 13.39 -4.90
N ILE A 541 -11.17 13.16 -4.53
CA ILE A 541 -12.02 12.08 -5.05
C ILE A 541 -13.43 12.60 -5.39
N CYS A 542 -14.02 12.11 -6.48
CA CYS A 542 -15.43 12.33 -6.82
C CYS A 542 -16.18 10.99 -6.82
N LEU A 543 -17.25 10.89 -6.04
CA LEU A 543 -18.09 9.69 -5.98
C LEU A 543 -18.96 9.59 -7.24
N GLU A 544 -19.35 8.37 -7.61
CA GLU A 544 -20.15 8.11 -8.81
C GLU A 544 -21.49 8.88 -8.81
N SER A 545 -22.09 9.08 -7.64
CA SER A 545 -23.31 9.88 -7.43
C SER A 545 -23.18 11.34 -7.85
N ALA A 546 -21.96 11.89 -7.88
CA ALA A 546 -21.71 13.27 -8.29
C ALA A 546 -21.51 13.43 -9.81
N ARG A 547 -21.44 12.35 -10.59
CA ARG A 547 -21.20 12.40 -12.06
C ARG A 547 -22.25 13.22 -12.80
N GLN A 548 -23.51 13.20 -12.34
CA GLN A 548 -24.59 14.01 -12.91
C GLN A 548 -24.31 15.53 -12.86
N TYR A 549 -23.40 15.98 -12.00
CA TYR A 549 -23.01 17.38 -11.87
C TYR A 549 -21.70 17.73 -12.59
N ALA A 550 -21.00 16.74 -13.16
CA ALA A 550 -19.64 16.91 -13.68
C ALA A 550 -19.55 17.92 -14.82
N ALA A 551 -20.51 17.90 -15.75
CA ALA A 551 -20.56 18.84 -16.87
C ALA A 551 -20.85 20.27 -16.39
N LYS A 552 -21.73 20.42 -15.40
CA LYS A 552 -22.17 21.71 -14.87
C LYS A 552 -21.06 22.46 -14.14
N PHE A 553 -20.25 21.74 -13.35
CA PHE A 553 -19.23 22.33 -12.49
C PHE A 553 -17.78 22.05 -12.94
N ASP A 554 -17.59 21.55 -14.17
CA ASP A 554 -16.28 21.11 -14.72
C ASP A 554 -15.46 20.35 -13.67
N ILE A 555 -16.05 19.26 -13.16
CA ILE A 555 -15.46 18.48 -12.05
C ILE A 555 -14.23 17.72 -12.54
N ARG A 556 -13.10 17.92 -11.85
CA ARG A 556 -11.84 17.21 -12.05
C ARG A 556 -11.41 16.53 -10.76
N THR A 557 -10.83 15.34 -10.89
CA THR A 557 -10.40 14.51 -9.75
C THR A 557 -8.91 14.22 -9.81
N PHE A 558 -8.22 14.36 -8.68
CA PHE A 558 -6.81 14.01 -8.52
C PHE A 558 -6.56 12.51 -8.60
N SER A 559 -7.53 11.66 -8.24
CA SER A 559 -7.39 10.21 -8.38
C SER A 559 -8.55 9.64 -9.21
N ALA A 560 -8.24 9.21 -10.45
CA ALA A 560 -9.21 8.55 -11.33
C ALA A 560 -9.50 7.08 -10.94
N TYR A 561 -8.75 6.51 -10.00
CA TYR A 561 -8.78 5.08 -9.67
C TYR A 561 -9.65 4.77 -8.46
N CYS A 562 -10.91 4.45 -8.71
CA CYS A 562 -11.75 3.70 -7.77
C CYS A 562 -11.68 2.21 -8.10
N ASN A 563 -10.52 1.56 -7.89
CA ASN A 563 -10.40 0.09 -7.95
C ASN A 563 -9.45 -0.35 -6.82
N HIS A 564 -9.97 -1.07 -5.84
CA HIS A 564 -9.39 -1.20 -4.49
C HIS A 564 -8.16 -2.11 -4.37
N LYS A 565 -7.21 -1.68 -3.52
CA LYS A 565 -6.50 -2.53 -2.54
C LYS A 565 -6.23 -1.86 -1.18
N HIS A 566 -6.24 -0.51 -1.07
CA HIS A 566 -6.37 0.21 0.21
C HIS A 566 -7.55 1.18 0.18
N ILE A 567 -8.69 0.76 0.76
CA ILE A 567 -9.94 1.52 0.90
C ILE A 567 -9.92 2.44 2.14
N ALA A 568 -8.74 2.98 2.49
CA ALA A 568 -8.54 3.74 3.72
C ALA A 568 -7.98 5.15 3.46
N THR A 569 -8.05 5.66 2.23
CA THR A 569 -7.46 6.97 1.91
C THR A 569 -8.39 8.15 2.16
N TRP A 570 -9.72 8.04 2.06
CA TRP A 570 -10.55 9.23 2.29
C TRP A 570 -10.44 9.75 3.73
N ASP A 571 -10.64 8.90 4.73
CA ASP A 571 -10.69 9.36 6.12
C ASP A 571 -9.35 9.94 6.60
N ILE A 572 -8.24 9.36 6.14
CA ILE A 572 -6.90 9.90 6.42
C ILE A 572 -6.61 11.16 5.63
N ILE A 573 -7.13 11.29 4.41
CA ILE A 573 -6.97 12.50 3.62
C ILE A 573 -7.81 13.65 4.19
N GLU A 574 -9.07 13.40 4.59
CA GLU A 574 -9.91 14.36 5.31
C GLU A 574 -9.22 14.77 6.62
N TYR A 575 -8.60 13.81 7.34
CA TYR A 575 -7.84 14.12 8.55
C TYR A 575 -6.57 14.93 8.26
N ILE A 576 -5.84 14.61 7.19
CA ILE A 576 -4.62 15.33 6.78
C ILE A 576 -4.93 16.76 6.34
N MET A 577 -6.03 16.98 5.63
CA MET A 577 -6.39 18.26 5.01
C MET A 577 -7.40 19.10 5.80
N ALA A 578 -7.77 18.71 7.03
CA ALA A 578 -8.72 19.41 7.89
C ALA A 578 -8.31 20.87 8.31
N ALA A 579 -8.93 21.39 9.37
CA ALA A 579 -8.66 22.72 9.92
C ALA A 579 -8.76 22.71 11.45
N PRO A 580 -8.10 23.60 12.21
CA PRO A 580 -8.23 23.65 13.68
C PRO A 580 -9.62 24.10 14.15
N GLU A 581 -10.50 24.48 13.24
CA GLU A 581 -11.85 25.00 13.51
C GLU A 581 -12.83 23.87 13.77
N TYR A 582 -13.83 24.12 14.63
CA TYR A 582 -14.93 23.18 14.88
C TYR A 582 -15.93 23.12 13.72
N PRO A 583 -16.82 22.11 13.68
CA PRO A 583 -17.84 22.02 12.64
C PRO A 583 -18.78 23.23 12.69
N VAL A 584 -19.03 23.83 11.53
CA VAL A 584 -19.98 24.95 11.41
C VAL A 584 -21.41 24.45 11.57
N LEU A 585 -22.17 25.15 12.42
CA LEU A 585 -23.60 24.90 12.63
C LEU A 585 -24.47 25.75 11.70
N LYS A 586 -24.21 27.06 11.64
CA LYS A 586 -25.00 28.02 10.86
C LYS A 586 -24.20 29.29 10.55
N ILE A 587 -24.71 30.10 9.63
CA ILE A 587 -24.32 31.51 9.49
C ILE A 587 -25.41 32.34 10.17
N GLU A 588 -25.01 33.29 11.01
CA GLU A 588 -25.92 34.22 11.67
C GLU A 588 -25.30 35.61 11.72
N LYS A 589 -26.08 36.65 11.38
CA LYS A 589 -25.59 38.05 11.32
C LYS A 589 -24.28 38.18 10.52
N ASN A 590 -24.17 37.47 9.40
CA ASN A 590 -23.00 37.41 8.51
C ASN A 590 -21.73 36.82 9.16
N GLN A 591 -21.85 36.15 10.30
CA GLN A 591 -20.76 35.48 11.00
C GLN A 591 -20.98 33.97 11.07
N VAL A 592 -19.88 33.24 11.16
CA VAL A 592 -19.88 31.78 11.27
C VAL A 592 -20.15 31.41 12.71
N VAL A 593 -21.15 30.55 12.93
CA VAL A 593 -21.46 29.99 14.24
C VAL A 593 -21.06 28.52 14.23
N TYR A 594 -20.08 28.18 15.06
CA TYR A 594 -19.63 26.81 15.25
C TYR A 594 -20.55 26.04 16.20
N LYS A 595 -20.50 24.70 16.16
CA LYS A 595 -21.19 23.88 17.15
C LYS A 595 -20.60 24.15 18.54
N PRO A 596 -21.42 24.49 19.56
CA PRO A 596 -20.94 24.77 20.90
C PRO A 596 -20.49 23.50 21.63
N ASP A 597 -21.22 22.39 21.42
CA ASP A 597 -20.93 21.09 22.02
C ASP A 597 -20.36 20.14 20.96
N VAL A 598 -19.05 19.90 21.02
CA VAL A 598 -18.36 18.93 20.15
C VAL A 598 -17.84 17.75 20.98
N SER A 599 -17.60 16.61 20.33
CA SER A 599 -17.05 15.42 21.02
C SER A 599 -15.60 15.65 21.46
N ASP A 600 -15.11 14.81 22.37
CA ASP A 600 -13.69 14.83 22.77
C ASP A 600 -12.77 14.60 21.58
N GLU A 601 -13.15 13.73 20.65
CA GLU A 601 -12.35 13.47 19.45
C GLU A 601 -12.22 14.70 18.55
N GLU A 602 -13.26 15.52 18.45
CA GLU A 602 -13.23 16.75 17.66
C GLU A 602 -12.39 17.84 18.35
N ARG A 603 -12.42 17.92 19.69
CA ARG A 603 -11.50 18.78 20.48
C ARG A 603 -10.04 18.37 20.26
N GLU A 604 -9.73 17.10 20.45
CA GLU A 604 -8.37 16.57 20.25
C GLU A 604 -7.87 16.81 18.83
N ARG A 605 -8.73 16.59 17.83
CA ARG A 605 -8.40 16.85 16.42
C ARG A 605 -8.04 18.32 16.22
N ALA A 606 -8.86 19.26 16.72
CA ALA A 606 -8.62 20.69 16.59
C ALA A 606 -7.28 21.12 17.23
N GLU A 607 -6.99 20.64 18.44
CA GLU A 607 -5.73 20.94 19.15
C GLU A 607 -4.49 20.46 18.38
N ARG A 608 -4.55 19.24 17.82
CA ARG A 608 -3.43 18.62 17.11
C ARG A 608 -3.22 19.20 15.71
N TYR A 609 -4.25 19.78 15.10
CA TYR A 609 -4.20 20.10 13.68
C TYR A 609 -3.29 21.29 13.34
N ASN A 610 -3.04 22.21 14.27
CA ASN A 610 -2.06 23.28 14.05
C ASN A 610 -0.66 22.72 13.79
N ASP A 611 -0.23 21.71 14.56
CA ASP A 611 1.05 21.02 14.35
C ASP A 611 1.14 20.37 12.96
N ILE A 612 0.04 19.74 12.51
CA ILE A 612 -0.04 19.07 11.21
C ILE A 612 0.04 20.13 10.08
N SER A 613 -0.77 21.18 10.17
CA SER A 613 -0.85 22.24 9.16
C SER A 613 0.48 22.98 9.03
N ASP A 614 1.07 23.40 10.14
CA ASP A 614 2.33 24.16 10.13
C ASP A 614 3.49 23.33 9.57
N ALA A 615 3.56 22.05 9.92
CA ALA A 615 4.56 21.15 9.36
C ALA A 615 4.34 20.85 7.87
N SER A 616 3.08 20.76 7.44
CA SER A 616 2.74 20.59 6.03
C SER A 616 3.15 21.82 5.20
N VAL A 617 2.91 23.02 5.71
CA VAL A 617 3.36 24.29 5.11
C VAL A 617 4.90 24.36 5.09
N ALA A 618 5.57 23.92 6.16
CA ALA A 618 7.03 23.88 6.21
C ALA A 618 7.63 22.94 5.16
N PHE A 619 7.05 21.74 4.98
CA PHE A 619 7.43 20.84 3.90
C PHE A 619 7.23 21.51 2.55
N ALA A 620 6.05 22.07 2.29
CA ALA A 620 5.73 22.68 1.00
C ALA A 620 6.69 23.83 0.66
N GLY A 621 7.01 24.70 1.62
CA GLY A 621 7.98 25.79 1.44
C GLY A 621 9.39 25.28 1.16
N TYR A 622 9.85 24.29 1.92
CA TYR A 622 11.15 23.65 1.70
C TYR A 622 11.21 23.00 0.31
N PHE A 623 10.21 22.18 -0.03
CA PHE A 623 10.18 21.42 -1.27
C PHE A 623 10.04 22.34 -2.48
N HIS A 624 9.16 23.34 -2.43
CA HIS A 624 8.99 24.34 -3.49
C HIS A 624 10.30 25.09 -3.77
N LYS A 625 11.00 25.54 -2.73
CA LYS A 625 12.28 26.27 -2.85
C LYS A 625 13.29 25.52 -3.72
N TYR A 626 13.40 24.21 -3.56
CA TYR A 626 14.38 23.40 -4.27
C TYR A 626 13.84 22.85 -5.60
N PHE A 627 12.58 22.41 -5.65
CA PHE A 627 12.07 21.51 -6.69
C PHE A 627 10.89 22.03 -7.52
N ALA A 628 10.45 23.28 -7.32
CA ALA A 628 9.35 23.86 -8.09
C ALA A 628 9.56 23.71 -9.61
N GLY A 629 8.57 23.12 -10.29
CA GLY A 629 8.58 22.87 -11.74
C GLY A 629 9.53 21.76 -12.23
N VAL A 630 10.10 20.95 -11.33
CA VAL A 630 11.07 19.90 -11.67
C VAL A 630 10.63 18.52 -11.17
N VAL A 631 10.14 18.43 -9.94
CA VAL A 631 9.63 17.19 -9.36
C VAL A 631 8.11 17.13 -9.49
N GLU A 632 7.66 16.46 -10.55
CA GLU A 632 6.24 16.31 -10.90
C GLU A 632 5.86 14.81 -10.98
N PRO A 633 5.66 14.15 -9.83
CA PRO A 633 5.33 12.74 -9.79
C PRO A 633 3.94 12.49 -10.38
N ARG A 634 3.74 11.24 -10.83
CA ARG A 634 2.41 10.71 -11.17
C ARG A 634 1.54 10.64 -9.91
N GLU A 635 0.22 10.76 -10.08
CA GLU A 635 -0.75 10.68 -8.98
C GLU A 635 -0.57 9.41 -8.12
N SER A 636 -0.22 8.28 -8.74
CA SER A 636 0.02 7.00 -8.06
C SER A 636 1.18 7.06 -7.05
N PHE A 637 2.22 7.86 -7.30
CA PHE A 637 3.39 7.95 -6.42
C PHE A 637 3.01 8.47 -5.02
N ILE A 638 2.13 9.47 -4.96
CA ILE A 638 1.65 10.03 -3.69
C ILE A 638 0.72 9.04 -2.99
N VAL A 639 -0.14 8.36 -3.75
CA VAL A 639 -1.01 7.31 -3.23
C VAL A 639 -0.19 6.16 -2.63
N ASP A 640 0.88 5.73 -3.31
CA ASP A 640 1.78 4.68 -2.83
C ASP A 640 2.50 5.09 -1.54
N TRP A 641 2.95 6.35 -1.45
CA TRP A 641 3.57 6.89 -0.24
C TRP A 641 2.60 6.89 0.96
N ILE A 642 1.35 7.34 0.76
CA ILE A 642 0.34 7.36 1.83
C ILE A 642 -0.04 5.93 2.26
N ASN A 643 -0.16 4.98 1.32
CA ASN A 643 -0.57 3.61 1.63
C ASN A 643 0.39 2.90 2.60
N LEU A 644 1.65 3.33 2.68
CA LEU A 644 2.62 2.83 3.67
C LEU A 644 2.21 3.09 5.13
N ILE A 645 1.32 4.05 5.38
CA ILE A 645 0.71 4.22 6.70
C ILE A 645 0.02 2.92 7.13
N PHE A 646 -0.72 2.28 6.22
CA PHE A 646 -1.54 1.10 6.50
C PHE A 646 -0.79 -0.22 6.34
N ASP A 647 0.18 -0.27 5.44
CA ASP A 647 0.95 -1.48 5.12
C ASP A 647 2.06 -1.79 6.12
N SER A 648 2.42 -0.82 6.96
CA SER A 648 3.51 -0.99 7.90
C SER A 648 3.04 -1.41 9.28
N ASN A 649 3.69 -2.44 9.83
CA ASN A 649 3.59 -2.86 11.24
C ASN A 649 4.35 -1.91 12.18
N SER A 650 4.45 -0.62 11.83
CA SER A 650 5.01 0.43 12.67
C SER A 650 4.13 0.60 13.91
N GLY A 651 4.50 -0.01 15.03
CA GLY A 651 3.77 0.12 16.30
C GLY A 651 3.62 1.59 16.75
N TYR A 652 4.50 2.47 16.26
CA TYR A 652 4.50 3.90 16.54
C TYR A 652 3.34 4.64 15.86
N ASP A 653 3.13 4.48 14.55
CA ASP A 653 1.99 5.13 13.87
C ASP A 653 0.67 4.52 14.29
N ARG A 654 0.63 3.19 14.48
CA ARG A 654 -0.56 2.49 14.96
C ARG A 654 -1.02 3.02 16.33
N LYS A 655 -0.09 3.37 17.22
CA LYS A 655 -0.41 3.95 18.54
C LYS A 655 -1.19 5.26 18.41
N TYR A 656 -0.74 6.19 17.57
CA TYR A 656 -1.36 7.51 17.44
C TYR A 656 -2.57 7.49 16.49
N LEU A 657 -2.43 6.90 15.30
CA LEU A 657 -3.50 6.87 14.30
C LEU A 657 -4.63 5.91 14.67
N GLY A 658 -4.36 4.83 15.41
CA GLY A 658 -5.39 3.90 15.88
C GLY A 658 -6.36 4.51 16.90
N SER A 659 -5.96 5.59 17.56
CA SER A 659 -6.83 6.35 18.48
C SER A 659 -7.76 7.33 17.76
N ILE A 660 -7.47 7.66 16.49
CA ILE A 660 -8.29 8.62 15.74
C ILE A 660 -9.63 7.97 15.37
N LYS A 661 -10.71 8.68 15.72
CA LYS A 661 -12.04 8.43 15.17
C LYS A 661 -12.45 9.58 14.26
N VAL A 662 -13.09 9.23 13.16
CA VAL A 662 -13.69 10.17 12.19
C VAL A 662 -15.21 10.16 12.33
N CYS A 663 -15.85 11.29 12.09
CA CYS A 663 -17.30 11.41 12.16
C CYS A 663 -17.96 10.62 11.02
N ALA A 664 -18.99 9.83 11.35
CA ALA A 664 -19.71 8.96 10.43
C ALA A 664 -21.03 9.57 9.95
N ASP A 665 -21.52 10.61 10.62
CA ASP A 665 -22.80 11.26 10.33
C ASP A 665 -22.64 12.78 10.11
N SER A 666 -23.58 13.38 9.38
CA SER A 666 -23.53 14.81 9.04
C SER A 666 -23.71 15.72 10.26
N ALA A 667 -24.28 15.18 11.35
CA ALA A 667 -24.41 15.88 12.62
C ALA A 667 -23.16 15.73 13.51
N HIS A 668 -22.13 14.98 13.10
CA HIS A 668 -20.88 14.77 13.85
C HIS A 668 -21.10 14.19 15.26
N ASN A 669 -22.15 13.38 15.42
CA ASN A 669 -22.49 12.78 16.71
C ASN A 669 -22.00 11.33 16.83
N ILE A 670 -21.73 10.67 15.70
CA ILE A 670 -21.31 9.27 15.63
C ILE A 670 -19.89 9.26 15.08
N THR A 671 -18.96 8.64 15.81
CA THR A 671 -17.58 8.50 15.36
C THR A 671 -17.24 7.03 15.08
N ARG A 672 -16.33 6.80 14.15
CA ARG A 672 -15.78 5.48 13.83
C ARG A 672 -14.26 5.55 13.70
N PRO A 673 -13.51 4.50 14.05
CA PRO A 673 -12.07 4.47 13.85
C PRO A 673 -11.66 4.77 12.40
N ILE A 674 -10.58 5.55 12.22
CA ILE A 674 -10.06 5.91 10.90
C ILE A 674 -9.64 4.68 10.08
N TYR A 675 -9.26 3.59 10.77
CA TYR A 675 -8.98 2.30 10.16
C TYR A 675 -9.59 1.17 11.00
N LYS A 676 -10.53 0.42 10.42
CA LYS A 676 -11.30 -0.63 11.12
C LYS A 676 -10.43 -1.71 11.78
N LYS A 677 -9.23 -1.99 11.25
CA LYS A 677 -8.29 -2.96 11.85
C LYS A 677 -7.52 -2.42 13.07
N TRP A 678 -7.59 -1.12 13.34
CA TRP A 678 -6.89 -0.47 14.47
C TRP A 678 -7.83 0.01 15.57
N ALA A 679 -9.13 -0.27 15.47
CA ALA A 679 -10.11 0.03 16.51
C ALA A 679 -9.71 -0.64 17.84
N PRO A 680 -9.68 0.09 18.96
CA PRO A 680 -9.69 -0.56 20.26
C PRO A 680 -11.03 -1.31 20.44
N LEU A 681 -10.97 -2.52 20.98
CA LEU A 681 -12.16 -3.26 21.38
C LEU A 681 -12.96 -2.42 22.40
N PRO A 682 -14.30 -2.46 22.39
CA PRO A 682 -15.11 -1.71 23.35
C PRO A 682 -14.74 -2.09 24.79
N PRO A 683 -14.90 -1.18 25.77
CA PRO A 683 -14.50 -1.44 27.14
C PRO A 683 -15.33 -2.60 27.70
N ALA A 684 -14.70 -3.75 27.88
CA ALA A 684 -15.30 -4.87 28.59
C ALA A 684 -15.47 -4.47 30.07
N ALA A 685 -16.69 -4.62 30.57
CA ALA A 685 -17.00 -4.53 31.98
C ALA A 685 -15.98 -5.33 32.81
N LYS A 686 -15.52 -4.73 33.92
CA LYS A 686 -14.60 -5.31 34.90
C LYS A 686 -14.90 -6.79 35.16
N LYS A 687 -14.15 -7.68 34.52
CA LYS A 687 -13.77 -8.99 35.06
C LYS A 687 -12.35 -9.30 34.56
N SER A 688 -11.52 -9.69 35.49
CA SER A 688 -10.10 -9.95 35.37
C SER A 688 -9.74 -11.03 34.32
N ALA A 689 -8.56 -10.82 33.69
CA ALA A 689 -7.71 -11.71 32.85
C ALA A 689 -7.87 -11.60 31.31
N PRO A 690 -6.83 -11.91 30.48
CA PRO A 690 -5.40 -12.18 30.73
C PRO A 690 -4.43 -11.21 29.98
N GLY A 691 -3.12 -11.32 30.23
CA GLY A 691 -2.09 -10.45 29.66
C GLY A 691 -1.91 -10.57 28.13
N THR A 692 -1.42 -9.50 27.49
CA THR A 692 -1.25 -9.26 26.04
C THR A 692 -0.62 -10.40 25.22
N ASN A 693 0.17 -11.27 25.86
CA ASN A 693 0.75 -12.45 25.20
C ASN A 693 -0.27 -13.57 24.92
N GLU A 694 -1.36 -13.62 25.68
CA GLU A 694 -2.42 -14.63 25.53
C GLU A 694 -3.36 -14.29 24.37
N LEU A 695 -3.62 -13.00 24.13
CA LEU A 695 -4.40 -12.54 22.98
C LEU A 695 -3.65 -12.74 21.65
N ILE A 696 -2.32 -12.58 21.66
CA ILE A 696 -1.46 -12.88 20.51
C ILE A 696 -1.42 -14.38 20.26
N ARG A 697 -1.31 -15.21 21.31
CA ARG A 697 -1.43 -16.67 21.20
C ARG A 697 -2.79 -17.05 20.63
N GLN A 698 -3.88 -16.45 21.12
CA GLN A 698 -5.23 -16.74 20.67
C GLN A 698 -5.44 -16.34 19.20
N GLN A 699 -4.91 -15.21 18.74
CA GLN A 699 -4.95 -14.83 17.32
C GLN A 699 -4.07 -15.73 16.45
N PHE A 700 -2.94 -16.19 16.97
CA PHE A 700 -2.07 -17.15 16.28
C PHE A 700 -2.74 -18.53 16.21
N ASP A 701 -3.44 -18.93 17.26
CA ASP A 701 -4.22 -20.16 17.34
C ASP A 701 -5.43 -20.09 16.42
N ASP A 702 -6.14 -18.97 16.34
CA ASP A 702 -7.24 -18.74 15.41
C ASP A 702 -6.77 -18.79 13.95
N LEU A 703 -5.61 -18.18 13.65
CA LEU A 703 -5.00 -18.26 12.32
C LEU A 703 -4.55 -19.68 11.99
N LYS A 704 -3.99 -20.39 12.97
CA LYS A 704 -3.58 -21.79 12.84
C LYS A 704 -4.79 -22.69 12.62
N ILE A 705 -5.89 -22.48 13.34
CA ILE A 705 -7.17 -23.17 13.15
C ILE A 705 -7.73 -22.89 11.75
N PHE A 706 -7.70 -21.63 11.31
CA PHE A 706 -8.14 -21.25 9.97
C PHE A 706 -7.29 -21.90 8.86
N MET A 707 -5.95 -21.85 8.99
CA MET A 707 -5.05 -22.48 8.02
C MET A 707 -5.19 -24.00 8.02
N ASN A 708 -5.31 -24.62 9.19
CA ASN A 708 -5.52 -26.06 9.32
C ASN A 708 -6.83 -26.47 8.64
N ARG A 709 -7.94 -25.75 8.90
CA ARG A 709 -9.22 -25.98 8.22
C ARG A 709 -9.08 -25.84 6.71
N LEU A 710 -8.37 -24.82 6.20
CA LEU A 710 -8.16 -24.63 4.76
C LEU A 710 -7.32 -25.76 4.13
N ILE A 711 -6.28 -26.22 4.82
CA ILE A 711 -5.42 -27.33 4.38
C ILE A 711 -6.21 -28.64 4.39
N GLU A 712 -6.92 -28.94 5.49
CA GLU A 712 -7.83 -30.09 5.60
C GLU A 712 -8.86 -30.07 4.47
N LYS A 713 -9.43 -28.89 4.19
CA LYS A 713 -10.41 -28.67 3.11
C LYS A 713 -9.84 -29.00 1.74
N LYS A 714 -8.61 -28.58 1.44
CA LYS A 714 -7.93 -28.88 0.17
C LYS A 714 -7.50 -30.34 0.06
N LEU A 715 -7.00 -30.93 1.14
CA LEU A 715 -6.63 -32.34 1.20
C LEU A 715 -7.85 -33.25 1.04
N SER A 716 -8.96 -32.94 1.72
CA SER A 716 -10.21 -33.69 1.59
C SER A 716 -10.80 -33.57 0.19
N THR A 717 -10.72 -32.38 -0.42
CA THR A 717 -11.08 -32.16 -1.83
C THR A 717 -10.25 -33.07 -2.74
N MET A 718 -8.93 -33.07 -2.60
CA MET A 718 -8.03 -33.89 -3.42
C MET A 718 -8.34 -35.38 -3.28
N VAL A 719 -8.50 -35.90 -2.06
CA VAL A 719 -8.80 -37.32 -1.84
C VAL A 719 -10.18 -37.69 -2.42
N MET A 720 -11.19 -36.86 -2.20
CA MET A 720 -12.53 -37.06 -2.75
C MET A 720 -12.51 -37.05 -4.29
N HIS A 721 -11.90 -36.04 -4.88
CA HIS A 721 -11.91 -35.80 -6.32
C HIS A 721 -11.09 -36.81 -7.11
N GLN A 722 -10.03 -37.36 -6.51
CA GLN A 722 -9.34 -38.52 -7.07
C GLN A 722 -10.28 -39.71 -7.23
N ASN A 723 -11.13 -40.00 -6.24
CA ASN A 723 -12.10 -41.09 -6.33
C ASN A 723 -13.29 -40.75 -7.23
N THR A 724 -13.69 -39.48 -7.29
CA THR A 724 -14.86 -39.03 -8.04
C THR A 724 -14.57 -38.83 -9.53
N PHE A 725 -13.52 -38.10 -9.91
CA PHE A 725 -13.34 -37.65 -11.30
C PHE A 725 -12.23 -38.39 -12.06
N LEU A 726 -11.21 -38.91 -11.37
CA LEU A 726 -10.13 -39.63 -12.05
C LEU A 726 -10.61 -40.81 -12.92
N PRO A 727 -11.62 -41.62 -12.50
CA PRO A 727 -12.13 -42.71 -13.33
C PRO A 727 -12.74 -42.27 -14.67
N PHE A 728 -13.16 -41.00 -14.78
CA PHE A 728 -13.81 -40.45 -15.96
C PHE A 728 -12.85 -39.68 -16.87
N LYS A 729 -11.55 -39.63 -16.55
CA LYS A 729 -10.58 -38.89 -17.37
C LYS A 729 -10.45 -39.53 -18.75
N ASN A 730 -10.67 -38.74 -19.81
CA ASN A 730 -10.56 -39.14 -21.21
C ASN A 730 -11.51 -40.25 -21.72
N ILE A 731 -12.51 -40.68 -20.95
CA ILE A 731 -13.34 -41.85 -21.33
C ILE A 731 -14.25 -41.60 -22.56
N HIS A 732 -14.52 -40.33 -22.89
CA HIS A 732 -15.39 -39.93 -24.00
C HIS A 732 -14.61 -39.37 -25.18
N ARG A 733 -13.33 -39.76 -25.29
CA ARG A 733 -12.47 -39.28 -26.37
C ARG A 733 -13.07 -39.59 -27.74
N GLY A 734 -13.25 -38.54 -28.55
CA GLY A 734 -13.84 -38.65 -29.90
C GLY A 734 -15.37 -38.66 -29.95
N GLN A 735 -16.05 -38.76 -28.81
CA GLN A 735 -17.52 -38.73 -28.72
C GLN A 735 -18.05 -37.29 -28.64
N ASP A 736 -19.33 -37.12 -28.95
CA ASP A 736 -20.05 -35.85 -28.79
C ASP A 736 -20.84 -35.87 -27.48
N ILE A 737 -20.75 -34.79 -26.72
CA ILE A 737 -21.46 -34.60 -25.44
C ILE A 737 -22.54 -33.53 -25.60
N VAL A 738 -23.71 -33.76 -25.03
CA VAL A 738 -24.79 -32.77 -24.92
C VAL A 738 -25.00 -32.43 -23.45
N ILE A 739 -24.84 -31.15 -23.10
CA ILE A 739 -25.18 -30.63 -21.77
C ILE A 739 -26.57 -30.03 -21.81
N LEU A 740 -27.51 -30.62 -21.07
CA LEU A 740 -28.87 -30.16 -20.92
C LEU A 740 -28.99 -29.29 -19.66
N ALA A 741 -28.94 -27.97 -19.84
CA ALA A 741 -29.28 -26.98 -18.81
C ALA A 741 -30.80 -26.76 -18.72
N SER A 742 -31.26 -25.96 -17.76
CA SER A 742 -32.69 -25.86 -17.40
C SER A 742 -33.43 -24.65 -17.99
N GLY A 743 -32.79 -23.87 -18.87
CA GLY A 743 -33.36 -22.65 -19.45
C GLY A 743 -34.48 -22.91 -20.48
N PRO A 744 -35.25 -21.85 -20.85
CA PRO A 744 -36.41 -21.94 -21.73
C PRO A 744 -36.16 -22.62 -23.08
N THR A 745 -34.97 -22.49 -23.66
CA THR A 745 -34.67 -23.01 -25.00
C THR A 745 -34.53 -24.53 -25.05
N LEU A 746 -34.37 -25.19 -23.89
CA LEU A 746 -34.34 -26.65 -23.80
C LEU A 746 -35.57 -27.30 -24.44
N LYS A 747 -36.75 -26.67 -24.36
CA LYS A 747 -38.00 -27.24 -24.87
C LYS A 747 -38.00 -27.44 -26.40
N TYR A 748 -37.16 -26.71 -27.14
CA TYR A 748 -37.04 -26.81 -28.60
C TYR A 748 -36.00 -27.83 -29.05
N PHE A 749 -35.24 -28.41 -28.11
CA PHE A 749 -34.21 -29.38 -28.45
C PHE A 749 -34.80 -30.76 -28.77
N LYS A 750 -34.22 -31.41 -29.78
CA LYS A 750 -34.43 -32.80 -30.16
C LYS A 750 -33.12 -33.59 -29.97
N PRO A 751 -33.16 -34.82 -29.44
CA PRO A 751 -31.96 -35.62 -29.20
C PRO A 751 -31.14 -35.87 -30.46
N LEU A 752 -29.82 -35.74 -30.30
CA LEU A 752 -28.82 -36.14 -31.27
C LEU A 752 -28.47 -37.63 -31.09
N LYS A 753 -28.25 -38.34 -32.19
CA LYS A 753 -27.84 -39.76 -32.16
C LYS A 753 -26.38 -39.89 -31.69
N ASN A 754 -26.07 -40.99 -31.01
CA ASN A 754 -24.71 -41.36 -30.60
C ASN A 754 -23.97 -40.29 -29.76
N CYS A 755 -24.72 -39.59 -28.92
CA CYS A 755 -24.18 -38.58 -28.00
C CYS A 755 -24.29 -39.02 -26.55
N VAL A 756 -23.38 -38.54 -25.72
CA VAL A 756 -23.40 -38.68 -24.27
C VAL A 756 -24.14 -37.48 -23.67
N TYR A 757 -25.07 -37.71 -22.75
CA TYR A 757 -25.95 -36.69 -22.19
C TYR A 757 -25.64 -36.38 -20.74
N ILE A 758 -25.36 -35.10 -20.45
CA ILE A 758 -25.15 -34.57 -19.11
C ILE A 758 -26.32 -33.66 -18.75
N GLY A 759 -27.12 -34.06 -17.77
CA GLY A 759 -28.14 -33.21 -17.16
C GLY A 759 -27.58 -32.38 -16.00
N VAL A 760 -28.22 -31.25 -15.72
CA VAL A 760 -27.94 -30.44 -14.52
C VAL A 760 -29.23 -30.01 -13.85
N ASN A 761 -29.27 -30.09 -12.52
CA ASN A 761 -30.43 -29.79 -11.69
C ASN A 761 -31.73 -30.38 -12.30
N LYS A 762 -32.73 -29.54 -12.57
CA LYS A 762 -34.08 -29.99 -12.98
C LYS A 762 -34.19 -30.41 -14.45
N SER A 763 -33.11 -30.39 -15.23
CA SER A 763 -33.19 -30.63 -16.67
C SER A 763 -33.65 -32.04 -17.04
N PHE A 764 -33.44 -33.04 -16.18
CA PHE A 764 -33.97 -34.40 -16.37
C PHE A 764 -35.51 -34.44 -16.47
N ALA A 765 -36.21 -33.49 -15.83
CA ALA A 765 -37.67 -33.44 -15.85
C ALA A 765 -38.23 -33.07 -17.23
N ALA A 766 -37.41 -32.51 -18.13
CA ALA A 766 -37.80 -32.22 -19.50
C ALA A 766 -37.93 -33.49 -20.37
N ARG A 767 -37.42 -34.64 -19.89
CA ARG A 767 -37.45 -35.95 -20.58
C ARG A 767 -36.99 -35.88 -22.05
N LYS A 768 -36.00 -35.05 -22.34
CA LYS A 768 -35.50 -34.83 -23.70
C LYS A 768 -34.69 -36.02 -24.20
N ALA A 769 -33.76 -36.51 -23.39
CA ALA A 769 -32.92 -37.66 -23.73
C ALA A 769 -32.67 -38.49 -22.45
N PRO A 770 -32.34 -39.79 -22.58
CA PRO A 770 -31.74 -40.53 -21.47
C PRO A 770 -30.44 -39.86 -21.07
N LEU A 771 -30.17 -39.76 -19.76
CA LEU A 771 -28.97 -39.12 -19.23
C LEU A 771 -27.92 -40.18 -18.95
N ASP A 772 -26.66 -39.90 -19.31
CA ASP A 772 -25.52 -40.68 -18.85
C ASP A 772 -25.00 -40.13 -17.51
N TYR A 773 -25.07 -38.80 -17.35
CA TYR A 773 -24.60 -38.08 -16.17
C TYR A 773 -25.60 -37.04 -15.68
N LEU A 774 -25.64 -36.79 -14.37
CA LEU A 774 -26.46 -35.75 -13.76
C LEU A 774 -25.71 -35.01 -12.64
N PHE A 775 -25.61 -33.69 -12.74
CA PHE A 775 -25.05 -32.83 -11.69
C PHE A 775 -26.13 -32.10 -10.90
N ILE A 776 -26.13 -32.27 -9.58
CA ILE A 776 -26.96 -31.52 -8.62
C ILE A 776 -26.05 -30.73 -7.69
N GLN A 777 -26.26 -29.41 -7.54
CA GLN A 777 -25.27 -28.54 -6.88
C GLN A 777 -25.53 -28.24 -5.40
N ASP A 778 -26.79 -28.02 -5.01
CA ASP A 778 -27.17 -27.62 -3.65
C ASP A 778 -28.59 -28.09 -3.28
N PHE A 779 -28.87 -28.09 -1.99
CA PHE A 779 -30.11 -28.60 -1.40
C PHE A 779 -31.31 -27.68 -1.61
N SER A 780 -31.12 -26.41 -1.98
CA SER A 780 -32.23 -25.47 -2.20
C SER A 780 -33.13 -25.89 -3.37
N GLY A 781 -32.61 -26.71 -4.30
CA GLY A 781 -33.38 -27.35 -5.38
C GLY A 781 -33.72 -28.82 -5.15
N ALA A 782 -33.25 -29.44 -4.06
CA ALA A 782 -33.22 -30.90 -3.87
C ALA A 782 -34.06 -31.38 -2.68
N THR A 783 -35.35 -31.05 -2.65
CA THR A 783 -36.29 -31.56 -1.62
C THR A 783 -36.30 -33.10 -1.55
N PRO A 784 -36.70 -33.74 -0.43
CA PRO A 784 -36.73 -35.19 -0.33
C PRO A 784 -37.52 -35.89 -1.46
N GLY A 785 -38.68 -35.32 -1.84
CA GLY A 785 -39.47 -35.81 -2.98
C GLY A 785 -38.81 -35.59 -4.35
N TYR A 786 -37.89 -34.63 -4.47
CA TYR A 786 -37.08 -34.43 -5.66
C TYR A 786 -35.93 -35.43 -5.74
N ILE A 787 -35.23 -35.69 -4.63
CA ILE A 787 -34.13 -36.67 -4.57
C ILE A 787 -34.63 -38.08 -4.85
N ASN A 788 -35.83 -38.45 -4.35
CA ASN A 788 -36.43 -39.74 -4.67
C ASN A 788 -36.66 -39.94 -6.18
N LYS A 789 -37.01 -38.87 -6.91
CA LYS A 789 -37.15 -38.92 -8.38
C LYS A 789 -35.81 -39.01 -9.10
N VAL A 790 -34.76 -38.39 -8.55
CA VAL A 790 -33.40 -38.49 -9.09
C VAL A 790 -32.82 -39.88 -8.85
N LYS A 791 -33.07 -40.49 -7.69
CA LYS A 791 -32.59 -41.83 -7.32
C LYS A 791 -33.01 -42.89 -8.35
N SER A 792 -34.22 -42.81 -8.89
CA SER A 792 -34.73 -43.75 -9.90
C SER A 792 -34.16 -43.55 -11.31
N LEU A 793 -33.35 -42.53 -11.57
CA LEU A 793 -32.75 -42.32 -12.89
C LEU A 793 -31.57 -43.28 -13.09
N ASP A 794 -31.55 -43.97 -14.22
CA ASP A 794 -30.44 -44.84 -14.62
C ASP A 794 -29.32 -44.01 -15.26
N CYS A 795 -28.53 -43.33 -14.40
CA CYS A 795 -27.41 -42.49 -14.78
C CYS A 795 -26.42 -42.32 -13.63
N VAL A 796 -25.19 -41.90 -13.95
CA VAL A 796 -24.17 -41.52 -12.97
C VAL A 796 -24.48 -40.15 -12.40
N LYS A 797 -24.50 -40.02 -11.07
CA LYS A 797 -24.93 -38.79 -10.39
C LYS A 797 -23.75 -38.13 -9.67
N PHE A 798 -23.68 -36.80 -9.72
CA PHE A 798 -22.70 -35.98 -9.03
C PHE A 798 -23.39 -34.95 -8.14
N TYR A 799 -23.13 -34.99 -6.83
CA TYR A 799 -23.77 -34.11 -5.84
C TYR A 799 -22.75 -33.15 -5.21
N GLY A 800 -23.09 -31.86 -5.18
CA GLY A 800 -22.20 -30.77 -4.80
C GLY A 800 -22.13 -30.51 -3.28
N LEU A 801 -20.92 -30.19 -2.82
CA LEU A 801 -20.58 -29.82 -1.44
C LEU A 801 -20.26 -28.32 -1.33
N THR A 802 -21.09 -27.47 -1.94
CA THR A 802 -20.76 -26.07 -2.25
C THR A 802 -21.01 -25.09 -1.09
N CYS A 803 -21.80 -25.46 -0.08
CA CYS A 803 -22.33 -24.53 0.91
C CYS A 803 -21.95 -24.83 2.38
N GLU A 804 -21.15 -25.87 2.63
CA GLU A 804 -20.88 -26.41 3.98
C GLU A 804 -20.46 -25.37 5.04
N ASP A 805 -19.70 -24.34 4.65
CA ASP A 805 -19.15 -23.35 5.59
C ASP A 805 -20.00 -22.07 5.72
N THR A 806 -20.82 -21.75 4.72
CA THR A 806 -21.50 -20.43 4.61
C THR A 806 -23.01 -20.56 4.73
N PHE A 807 -23.57 -21.67 4.24
CA PHE A 807 -24.99 -22.01 4.25
C PHE A 807 -25.14 -23.52 4.44
N PRO A 808 -24.79 -24.08 5.61
CA PRO A 808 -24.79 -25.53 5.84
C PRO A 808 -26.15 -26.18 5.53
N GLU A 809 -27.25 -25.42 5.67
CA GLU A 809 -28.60 -25.83 5.34
C GLU A 809 -28.84 -26.07 3.83
N ARG A 810 -27.94 -25.57 2.97
CA ARG A 810 -27.96 -25.79 1.52
C ARG A 810 -27.06 -26.95 1.08
N THR A 811 -26.34 -27.60 1.99
CA THR A 811 -25.57 -28.81 1.67
C THR A 811 -26.51 -30.00 1.54
N ILE A 812 -26.31 -30.83 0.52
CA ILE A 812 -27.11 -32.05 0.34
C ILE A 812 -26.69 -33.05 1.43
N PRO A 813 -27.63 -33.55 2.26
CA PRO A 813 -27.33 -34.54 3.29
C PRO A 813 -26.63 -35.80 2.74
N GLU A 814 -25.69 -36.34 3.53
CA GLU A 814 -24.84 -37.45 3.11
C GLU A 814 -25.60 -38.77 2.92
N ASP A 815 -26.59 -39.05 3.77
CA ASP A 815 -27.51 -40.17 3.64
C ASP A 815 -28.25 -40.13 2.30
N LEU A 816 -28.80 -38.97 1.92
CA LEU A 816 -29.50 -38.79 0.65
C LEU A 816 -28.57 -38.93 -0.57
N ARG A 817 -27.29 -38.56 -0.44
CA ARG A 817 -26.27 -38.75 -1.47
C ARG A 817 -25.91 -40.22 -1.64
N LEU A 818 -25.68 -40.92 -0.54
CA LEU A 818 -25.36 -42.35 -0.52
C LEU A 818 -26.54 -43.17 -1.06
N ASP A 819 -27.76 -42.84 -0.66
CA ASP A 819 -28.99 -43.45 -1.15
C ASP A 819 -29.19 -43.29 -2.66
N ALA A 820 -28.75 -42.17 -3.23
CA ALA A 820 -28.79 -41.92 -4.66
C ALA A 820 -27.62 -42.57 -5.44
N GLY A 821 -26.64 -43.16 -4.74
CA GLY A 821 -25.40 -43.67 -5.34
C GLY A 821 -24.56 -42.57 -5.99
N ALA A 822 -24.64 -41.34 -5.50
CA ALA A 822 -24.05 -40.18 -6.15
C ALA A 822 -22.60 -39.92 -5.70
N TYR A 823 -21.73 -39.61 -6.67
CA TYR A 823 -20.37 -39.17 -6.41
C TYR A 823 -20.36 -37.76 -5.81
N PRO A 824 -19.65 -37.51 -4.71
CA PRO A 824 -19.49 -36.18 -4.16
C PRO A 824 -18.54 -35.35 -5.01
N TYR A 825 -18.83 -34.05 -5.20
CA TYR A 825 -17.86 -33.11 -5.74
C TYR A 825 -17.90 -31.78 -4.98
N ARG A 826 -16.83 -31.00 -5.12
CA ARG A 826 -16.70 -29.70 -4.48
C ARG A 826 -16.56 -28.63 -5.55
N ALA A 827 -17.44 -27.65 -5.48
CA ALA A 827 -17.37 -26.44 -6.28
C ALA A 827 -17.15 -25.23 -5.38
N ASP A 828 -16.57 -24.17 -5.93
CA ASP A 828 -16.53 -22.88 -5.24
C ASP A 828 -17.94 -22.31 -5.03
N TRP A 829 -18.10 -21.40 -4.07
CA TRP A 829 -19.36 -20.67 -3.88
C TRP A 829 -19.07 -19.21 -3.51
N GLU A 830 -19.60 -18.28 -4.30
CA GLU A 830 -19.37 -16.85 -4.11
C GLU A 830 -20.31 -16.30 -3.01
N ASN A 831 -19.80 -16.22 -1.79
CA ASN A 831 -20.20 -15.21 -0.79
C ASN A 831 -19.04 -14.81 0.14
N ILE A 832 -17.79 -14.98 -0.32
CA ILE A 832 -16.59 -14.48 0.36
C ILE A 832 -16.17 -13.17 -0.34
N PRO A 833 -16.07 -12.03 0.37
CA PRO A 833 -15.59 -10.78 -0.22
C PRO A 833 -14.21 -10.97 -0.87
N ASN A 834 -14.07 -10.57 -2.14
CA ASN A 834 -12.85 -10.68 -2.97
C ASN A 834 -12.49 -12.08 -3.51
N PHE A 835 -13.38 -13.07 -3.45
CA PHE A 835 -13.18 -14.34 -4.16
C PHE A 835 -13.55 -14.21 -5.64
N GLN A 836 -12.72 -14.71 -6.55
CA GLN A 836 -13.01 -14.81 -7.99
C GLN A 836 -13.04 -16.29 -8.40
N THR A 837 -14.08 -16.71 -9.13
CA THR A 837 -14.16 -18.09 -9.65
C THR A 837 -13.01 -18.43 -10.60
N GLU A 838 -12.34 -19.55 -10.32
CA GLU A 838 -11.30 -20.14 -11.17
C GLU A 838 -11.73 -21.53 -11.67
N PHE A 839 -11.44 -21.84 -12.94
CA PHE A 839 -11.79 -23.13 -13.53
C PHE A 839 -10.67 -24.15 -13.33
N ALA A 840 -11.05 -25.36 -12.91
CA ALA A 840 -10.14 -26.47 -12.66
C ALA A 840 -9.73 -27.15 -13.97
N TYR A 841 -8.42 -27.21 -14.24
CA TYR A 841 -7.87 -28.01 -15.33
C TYR A 841 -7.52 -29.44 -14.88
N ASP A 842 -7.37 -29.65 -13.57
CA ASP A 842 -7.19 -30.96 -12.96
C ASP A 842 -8.29 -31.24 -11.94
N LEU A 843 -9.37 -31.87 -12.43
CA LEU A 843 -10.52 -32.23 -11.61
C LEU A 843 -10.19 -33.29 -10.56
N SER A 844 -9.01 -33.93 -10.59
CA SER A 844 -8.63 -34.90 -9.55
C SER A 844 -8.09 -34.23 -8.28
N THR A 845 -7.65 -32.98 -8.36
CA THR A 845 -6.98 -32.29 -7.24
C THR A 845 -7.58 -30.92 -6.89
N GLN A 846 -8.43 -30.35 -7.76
CA GLN A 846 -8.92 -28.98 -7.66
C GLN A 846 -10.44 -28.92 -7.49
N SER A 847 -10.93 -27.97 -6.68
CA SER A 847 -12.36 -27.63 -6.64
C SER A 847 -12.81 -27.01 -7.97
N LEU A 848 -14.04 -27.33 -8.39
CA LEU A 848 -14.59 -26.86 -9.66
C LEU A 848 -15.09 -25.42 -9.53
N GLY A 849 -14.77 -24.57 -10.51
CA GLY A 849 -15.33 -23.21 -10.56
C GLY A 849 -16.80 -23.24 -10.98
N CYS A 850 -17.72 -22.68 -10.17
CA CYS A 850 -19.15 -22.69 -10.48
C CYS A 850 -19.72 -21.33 -10.87
N GLY A 851 -19.14 -20.20 -10.42
CA GLY A 851 -19.61 -18.87 -10.82
C GLY A 851 -21.12 -18.62 -10.58
N GLY A 852 -21.72 -19.33 -9.61
CA GLY A 852 -23.15 -19.29 -9.31
C GLY A 852 -24.05 -20.14 -10.21
N THR A 853 -23.52 -21.06 -11.02
CA THR A 853 -24.30 -22.00 -11.85
C THR A 853 -23.66 -23.39 -11.97
N VAL A 854 -24.49 -24.43 -11.87
CA VAL A 854 -24.10 -25.85 -12.01
C VAL A 854 -23.62 -26.22 -13.43
N VAL A 855 -23.90 -25.35 -14.41
CA VAL A 855 -23.46 -25.54 -15.79
C VAL A 855 -21.94 -25.55 -15.92
N PHE A 856 -21.22 -24.72 -15.15
CA PHE A 856 -19.75 -24.68 -15.22
C PHE A 856 -19.07 -25.94 -14.64
N PRO A 857 -19.53 -26.53 -13.52
CA PRO A 857 -19.05 -27.83 -13.08
C PRO A 857 -19.27 -28.93 -14.13
N ALA A 858 -20.46 -28.98 -14.74
CA ALA A 858 -20.75 -29.95 -15.81
C ALA A 858 -19.87 -29.74 -17.05
N LEU A 859 -19.60 -28.49 -17.43
CA LEU A 859 -18.70 -28.15 -18.54
C LEU A 859 -17.23 -28.57 -18.25
N GLN A 860 -16.74 -28.35 -17.04
CA GLN A 860 -15.40 -28.81 -16.63
C GLN A 860 -15.30 -30.33 -16.65
N PHE A 861 -16.32 -31.03 -16.18
CA PHE A 861 -16.41 -32.49 -16.28
C PHE A 861 -16.43 -32.96 -17.73
N ALA A 862 -17.25 -32.33 -18.58
CA ALA A 862 -17.29 -32.65 -20.00
C ALA A 862 -15.90 -32.52 -20.63
N LEU A 863 -15.19 -31.40 -20.43
CA LEU A 863 -13.81 -31.23 -20.91
C LEU A 863 -12.85 -32.31 -20.36
N TRP A 864 -12.95 -32.66 -19.08
CA TRP A 864 -12.13 -33.70 -18.45
C TRP A 864 -12.28 -35.09 -19.09
N THR A 865 -13.47 -35.40 -19.61
CA THR A 865 -13.72 -36.63 -20.37
C THR A 865 -13.20 -36.60 -21.81
N ASN A 866 -12.67 -35.46 -22.26
CA ASN A 866 -11.97 -35.20 -23.53
C ASN A 866 -12.78 -35.43 -24.83
N PRO A 867 -14.00 -34.89 -24.96
CA PRO A 867 -14.87 -35.14 -26.10
C PRO A 867 -14.42 -34.39 -27.35
N ARG A 868 -14.96 -34.80 -28.50
CA ARG A 868 -14.79 -34.12 -29.78
C ARG A 868 -15.61 -32.82 -29.83
N ARG A 869 -16.88 -32.88 -29.42
CA ARG A 869 -17.76 -31.69 -29.35
C ARG A 869 -18.60 -31.68 -28.07
N ILE A 870 -18.95 -30.49 -27.62
CA ILE A 870 -19.91 -30.23 -26.54
C ILE A 870 -21.03 -29.35 -27.09
N TYR A 871 -22.26 -29.86 -27.10
CA TYR A 871 -23.47 -29.09 -27.41
C TYR A 871 -24.08 -28.58 -26.11
N LEU A 872 -24.16 -27.27 -25.96
CA LEU A 872 -24.75 -26.59 -24.82
C LEU A 872 -26.20 -26.20 -25.14
N VAL A 873 -27.14 -26.84 -24.45
CA VAL A 873 -28.58 -26.71 -24.69
C VAL A 873 -29.26 -26.13 -23.46
N GLY A 874 -30.12 -25.12 -23.61
CA GLY A 874 -30.89 -24.56 -22.50
C GLY A 874 -30.04 -23.77 -21.49
N ALA A 875 -28.83 -23.34 -21.85
CA ALA A 875 -27.96 -22.52 -21.01
C ALA A 875 -28.25 -21.03 -21.21
N ASP A 876 -29.51 -20.66 -21.03
CA ASP A 876 -30.00 -19.33 -21.37
C ASP A 876 -29.57 -18.30 -20.33
N THR A 877 -28.95 -17.22 -20.79
CA THR A 877 -28.55 -16.08 -19.95
C THR A 877 -29.63 -15.00 -19.93
N SER A 878 -30.84 -15.40 -19.48
CA SER A 878 -32.01 -14.51 -19.40
C SER A 878 -32.82 -14.70 -18.11
N CYS A 879 -33.69 -13.74 -17.81
CA CYS A 879 -34.60 -13.78 -16.67
C CYS A 879 -35.88 -14.59 -16.93
N ALA A 880 -36.00 -15.26 -18.09
CA ALA A 880 -37.22 -15.90 -18.57
C ALA A 880 -37.59 -17.24 -17.89
N GLY A 881 -36.94 -17.57 -16.76
CA GLY A 881 -37.27 -18.74 -15.93
C GLY A 881 -36.70 -20.05 -16.48
N TYR A 882 -37.36 -21.18 -16.17
CA TYR A 882 -36.97 -22.52 -16.64
C TYR A 882 -37.79 -22.96 -17.86
N PHE A 883 -37.43 -24.10 -18.46
CA PHE A 883 -38.09 -24.69 -19.63
C PHE A 883 -39.60 -24.96 -19.48
N ASP A 884 -40.09 -25.10 -18.25
CA ASP A 884 -41.51 -25.34 -17.93
C ASP A 884 -42.29 -24.04 -17.61
N GLY A 885 -41.64 -22.88 -17.75
CA GLY A 885 -42.23 -21.57 -17.48
C GLY A 885 -42.41 -21.24 -16.00
N ARG A 886 -41.96 -22.11 -15.08
CA ARG A 886 -42.08 -21.90 -13.62
C ARG A 886 -40.77 -21.32 -13.08
N GLY A 887 -40.87 -20.38 -12.13
CA GLY A 887 -39.71 -19.79 -11.44
C GLY A 887 -39.09 -18.57 -12.13
N LYS A 888 -38.41 -17.72 -11.35
CA LYS A 888 -37.61 -16.59 -11.84
C LYS A 888 -36.12 -16.92 -11.70
N ASN A 889 -35.35 -16.73 -12.77
CA ASN A 889 -33.89 -16.82 -12.69
C ASN A 889 -33.36 -15.50 -12.12
N PHE A 890 -32.76 -15.52 -10.93
CA PHE A 890 -32.13 -14.33 -10.30
C PHE A 890 -30.76 -13.99 -10.89
N LEU A 891 -30.34 -14.68 -11.96
CA LEU A 891 -29.03 -14.54 -12.58
C LEU A 891 -29.04 -13.35 -13.54
N VAL A 892 -28.33 -12.29 -13.16
CA VAL A 892 -28.18 -11.06 -13.96
C VAL A 892 -27.30 -11.35 -15.19
N PRO A 893 -27.75 -11.08 -16.43
CA PRO A 893 -26.98 -11.34 -17.66
C PRO A 893 -25.56 -10.76 -17.65
N ASN A 894 -25.37 -9.58 -17.04
CA ASN A 894 -24.08 -8.91 -16.93
C ASN A 894 -23.01 -9.70 -16.14
N ARG A 895 -23.42 -10.66 -15.28
CA ARG A 895 -22.49 -11.45 -14.44
C ARG A 895 -21.96 -12.71 -15.14
N LEU A 896 -22.78 -13.39 -15.95
CA LEU A 896 -22.42 -14.69 -16.53
C LEU A 896 -21.60 -14.56 -17.82
N LEU A 897 -21.82 -13.52 -18.62
CA LEU A 897 -21.11 -13.34 -19.90
C LEU A 897 -19.58 -13.25 -19.74
N PRO A 898 -19.02 -12.50 -18.76
CA PRO A 898 -17.58 -12.52 -18.50
C PRO A 898 -17.06 -13.93 -18.15
N LEU A 899 -17.81 -14.71 -17.39
CA LEU A 899 -17.42 -16.07 -16.99
C LEU A 899 -17.45 -17.04 -18.18
N TYR A 900 -18.45 -16.97 -19.07
CA TYR A 900 -18.47 -17.77 -20.30
C TYR A 900 -17.33 -17.39 -21.25
N ARG A 901 -16.96 -16.11 -21.34
CA ARG A 901 -15.76 -15.68 -22.09
C ARG A 901 -14.46 -16.21 -21.46
N LYS A 902 -14.35 -16.15 -20.13
CA LYS A 902 -13.23 -16.74 -19.38
C LYS A 902 -13.16 -18.24 -19.61
N PHE A 903 -14.31 -18.94 -19.60
CA PHE A 903 -14.39 -20.37 -19.85
C PHE A 903 -13.99 -20.73 -21.29
N LYS A 904 -14.40 -19.94 -22.29
CA LYS A 904 -13.96 -20.12 -23.68
C LYS A 904 -12.44 -20.01 -23.81
N ALA A 905 -11.83 -19.03 -23.15
CA ALA A 905 -10.37 -18.88 -23.14
C ALA A 905 -9.70 -20.09 -22.46
N PHE A 906 -10.23 -20.53 -21.31
CA PHE A 906 -9.79 -21.72 -20.60
C PHE A 906 -9.86 -22.99 -21.47
N ALA A 907 -11.02 -23.26 -22.09
CA ALA A 907 -11.21 -24.42 -22.96
C ALA A 907 -10.25 -24.39 -24.16
N ARG A 908 -10.04 -23.22 -24.79
CA ARG A 908 -9.06 -23.05 -25.87
C ARG A 908 -7.63 -23.34 -25.43
N GLN A 909 -7.27 -22.99 -24.19
CA GLN A 909 -5.92 -23.17 -23.68
C GLN A 909 -5.64 -24.63 -23.31
N TYR A 910 -6.57 -25.30 -22.62
CA TYR A 910 -6.33 -26.63 -22.03
C TYR A 910 -6.94 -27.78 -22.84
N TYR A 911 -7.96 -27.51 -23.67
CA TYR A 911 -8.68 -28.48 -24.48
C TYR A 911 -8.92 -27.97 -25.92
N PRO A 912 -7.86 -27.57 -26.65
CA PRO A 912 -7.99 -26.90 -27.94
C PRO A 912 -8.70 -27.72 -29.02
N CYS A 913 -8.74 -29.05 -28.87
CA CYS A 913 -9.35 -29.97 -29.83
C CYS A 913 -10.85 -30.19 -29.61
N THR A 914 -11.44 -29.71 -28.51
CA THR A 914 -12.86 -29.86 -28.21
C THR A 914 -13.64 -28.63 -28.71
N GLU A 915 -14.59 -28.85 -29.63
CA GLU A 915 -15.46 -27.78 -30.13
C GLU A 915 -16.68 -27.60 -29.21
N ILE A 916 -16.96 -26.37 -28.77
CA ILE A 916 -18.18 -26.06 -28.00
C ILE A 916 -19.18 -25.35 -28.91
N ILE A 917 -20.42 -25.84 -28.92
CA ILE A 917 -21.51 -25.38 -29.78
C ILE A 917 -22.70 -24.99 -28.90
N SER A 918 -23.24 -23.79 -29.05
CA SER A 918 -24.47 -23.36 -28.39
C SER A 918 -25.67 -23.65 -29.29
N VAL A 919 -26.67 -24.35 -28.73
CA VAL A 919 -27.91 -24.68 -29.43
C VAL A 919 -29.00 -23.72 -28.99
N ASN A 920 -29.59 -23.00 -29.94
CA ASN A 920 -30.61 -21.97 -29.70
C ASN A 920 -30.18 -20.94 -28.64
N PRO A 921 -29.00 -20.28 -28.77
CA PRO A 921 -28.45 -19.47 -27.70
C PRO A 921 -29.29 -18.22 -27.38
N VAL A 922 -29.69 -18.07 -26.12
CA VAL A 922 -30.24 -16.81 -25.59
C VAL A 922 -29.20 -16.12 -24.70
N GLY A 923 -28.73 -14.96 -25.16
CA GLY A 923 -27.69 -14.13 -24.53
C GLY A 923 -26.25 -14.66 -24.65
N LEU A 924 -26.03 -15.90 -25.12
CA LEU A 924 -24.70 -16.47 -25.42
C LEU A 924 -24.27 -16.32 -26.89
N LYS A 925 -25.07 -15.63 -27.72
CA LYS A 925 -24.85 -15.50 -29.17
C LYS A 925 -23.42 -15.03 -29.48
N GLY A 926 -22.72 -15.77 -30.34
CA GLY A 926 -21.35 -15.48 -30.78
C GLY A 926 -20.25 -15.75 -29.75
N ILE A 927 -20.57 -16.19 -28.53
CA ILE A 927 -19.54 -16.64 -27.58
C ILE A 927 -18.98 -17.99 -28.03
N PHE A 928 -19.84 -18.94 -28.38
CA PHE A 928 -19.42 -20.21 -29.00
C PHE A 928 -19.91 -20.27 -30.45
N LYS A 929 -19.76 -21.42 -31.11
CA LYS A 929 -20.40 -21.63 -32.41
C LYS A 929 -21.90 -21.83 -32.19
N ASP A 930 -22.73 -21.10 -32.92
CA ASP A 930 -24.18 -21.14 -32.72
C ASP A 930 -24.84 -22.06 -33.76
N ILE A 931 -25.80 -22.87 -33.32
CA ILE A 931 -26.73 -23.60 -34.19
C ILE A 931 -28.17 -23.37 -33.73
N TYR A 932 -29.09 -23.33 -34.68
CA TYR A 932 -30.51 -23.06 -34.45
C TYR A 932 -31.35 -24.23 -34.95
N THR A 933 -32.36 -24.66 -34.18
CA THR A 933 -33.31 -25.71 -34.60
C THR A 933 -34.52 -25.08 -35.29
N ASP A 934 -35.11 -25.78 -36.25
CA ASP A 934 -36.28 -25.29 -37.00
C ASP A 934 -37.47 -24.96 -36.08
N GLU A 935 -37.70 -25.79 -35.03
CA GLU A 935 -38.76 -25.51 -34.04
C GLU A 935 -38.51 -24.23 -33.24
N TYR A 936 -37.24 -23.86 -33.03
CA TYR A 936 -36.90 -22.62 -32.33
C TYR A 936 -37.11 -21.43 -33.25
N LEU A 937 -36.63 -21.50 -34.50
CA LEU A 937 -36.82 -20.42 -35.48
C LEU A 937 -38.31 -20.14 -35.73
N GLN A 938 -39.13 -21.17 -35.93
CA GLN A 938 -40.58 -21.03 -36.09
C GLN A 938 -41.30 -20.45 -34.85
N ALA A 939 -40.73 -20.62 -33.65
CA ALA A 939 -41.30 -20.09 -32.43
C ALA A 939 -40.89 -18.63 -32.17
N VAL A 940 -39.71 -18.22 -32.65
CA VAL A 940 -39.23 -16.83 -32.58
C VAL A 940 -39.93 -15.98 -33.66
N ASP A 941 -40.10 -16.50 -34.87
CA ASP A 941 -40.81 -15.83 -35.99
C ASP A 941 -42.31 -15.59 -35.72
N LYS A 942 -42.90 -16.25 -34.72
CA LYS A 942 -44.29 -16.03 -34.26
C LYS A 942 -44.40 -14.98 -33.14
N GLN A 943 -43.28 -14.48 -32.62
CA GLN A 943 -43.22 -13.47 -31.56
C GLN A 943 -42.78 -12.08 -32.07
N GLU A 944 -42.31 -11.99 -33.32
CA GLU A 944 -42.22 -10.76 -34.13
C GLU A 944 -43.47 -10.62 -35.01
#